data_AF-A0A1B1UH15-F1
#
_entry.id   AF-A0A1B1UH15-F1
#
_cell.length_a   1.000
_cell.length_b   1.000
_cell.length_c   1.000
_cell.angle_alpha   90.00
_cell.angle_beta   90.00
_cell.angle_gamma   90.00
#
_symmetry.space_group_name_H-M   'P 1'
#
loop_
_entity.id
_entity.type
_entity.pdbx_description
1 polymer ?
#
loop_
_entity_poly.entity_id
_entity_poly.type
_entity_poly.pdbx_seq_one_letter_code
_entity_poly.pdbx_strand_id
1 'polypeptide(L)'
;MTAPFLREVDVDIADWLRRLGLHQYESVFRDNDVDAETLPSLTADDLRELGIASLGHRKKLLSAIAALSPTLGKNLEEDRGPPPAEASASRPSTKTRPAERRHLTVMFVDLVGSTALSVRLDPEELREILAAYHKAVAAEVDRFEGYIAKLMGDGVLVYFGWPQAHEDEAERAVRSGLAIVEAVEGLEKRAGLALSARVGIATGLVVVGDLIGEGAAQEEGVVGATPNLAARLEQLAEPGAVVVSESTRRLLGSWFTITDLGPQQLKGIEGLVSAFRVLGEATAEGRFEALRRADVGPLIGRENELALLIDRWEMAKSGEGQVVLLSGEAGIGKSRIVLALRERLRTEPRFRIGYYCSPHHVNSALWPVIAQLQRAAGYLHEDTPSLKLEKLDRLVGQAGEFGEDAVPRLAEVMGLPLDGGYVAPGGTPQEKKARLFGILLGQMEGLSRQRPMLMVLEDAHWLDPTSEELFERMVDRIRGLPILLVVTLRPDVPTPWTNFPHVTLLSLNRLGRPACRTLIQMAAGERSLPPIVIEAILSRTEGVPLFVEELTKTVLEAAIWKTTAVDGDLELDGPLPPLAIPATLQDSLMARLDRLAPAREVAQIAACIGREFEEDVVGAIAGYPQPQLAAALGQLCKAGLIQRGGMPPRHAYNFKHALVRDAAYATLLKSSRQQLHARIAQAIERLRPEIAEGQPEIVAHHFIEGGLPDRGAIYLLAAGRLAKARHAAREAVSQLETCLRLTTRHRDNAAPTDRCTERECLLMLGDLAGVDDDLDRANNYYERAMALGESDADRDRARNCIHRARHAVRDGARLVFYEHGSGEPSIVFINPIVYGLATFEPILEQLCQEFRVITIDCRGAGRSDPLVRPYSTLQHMEDLRAIIHAADAAPIVGVGISRGSNLLIQLAHKHPELVGKIMTVGTPLIGADGRPVLNPDYMAFRAEMARREDAYSRGAIEELIRLHNRYVYSEPDTDELRRMAAERVCRLPLETILSFYDADPDLDIAPLLESIAVPTLVAHGREDQLIPCTASEFIASRIPDAQLYMFEGKGHNPMFSATNEFCDVLRNFVRTGRAERTSRGSLAA
;
A
#
# COMPACT_ATOMS: atom_id res chain seq x y z
N MET A 1 63.27 13.99 56.04
CA MET A 1 62.70 13.53 57.32
C MET A 1 61.38 12.85 57.03
N THR A 2 61.23 11.63 57.54
CA THR A 2 60.00 10.89 57.93
C THR A 2 58.60 11.45 57.63
N ALA A 3 57.70 10.56 57.18
CA ALA A 3 56.24 10.72 57.06
C ALA A 3 55.52 10.91 58.42
N PRO A 4 54.21 11.22 58.47
CA PRO A 4 53.11 10.24 58.28
C PRO A 4 52.02 10.73 57.30
N PHE A 5 50.94 10.00 56.92
CA PHE A 5 50.49 8.60 57.10
C PHE A 5 49.52 8.25 55.93
N LEU A 6 49.30 6.96 55.64
CA LEU A 6 48.13 6.43 54.90
C LEU A 6 47.19 5.69 55.85
N ARG A 7 45.90 5.54 55.51
CA ARG A 7 45.00 4.58 56.17
C ARG A 7 44.81 3.37 55.27
N GLU A 8 45.46 2.27 55.61
CA GLU A 8 45.15 0.94 55.08
C GLU A 8 43.80 0.46 55.65
N VAL A 9 43.04 -0.27 54.83
CA VAL A 9 41.89 -1.06 55.29
C VAL A 9 42.39 -2.50 55.37
N ASP A 10 42.87 -2.88 56.55
CA ASP A 10 43.36 -4.23 56.82
C ASP A 10 42.18 -5.22 56.84
N VAL A 11 42.13 -6.13 55.87
CA VAL A 11 41.05 -7.12 55.71
C VAL A 11 41.54 -8.46 56.23
N ASP A 12 41.09 -8.86 57.42
CA ASP A 12 41.28 -10.23 57.91
C ASP A 12 40.52 -11.22 56.99
N ILE A 13 41.29 -11.92 56.15
CA ILE A 13 40.77 -12.87 55.17
C ILE A 13 40.10 -14.08 55.84
N ALA A 14 40.54 -14.50 57.02
CA ALA A 14 39.89 -15.58 57.76
C ALA A 14 38.50 -15.17 58.22
N ASP A 15 38.33 -13.93 58.71
CA ASP A 15 37.01 -13.42 59.07
C ASP A 15 36.14 -13.09 57.84
N TRP A 16 36.73 -12.57 56.75
CA TRP A 16 36.04 -12.32 55.49
C TRP A 16 35.50 -13.62 54.85
N LEU A 17 36.32 -14.67 54.75
CA LEU A 17 35.88 -15.99 54.28
C LEU A 17 34.80 -16.61 55.19
N ARG A 18 34.90 -16.43 56.52
CA ARG A 18 33.86 -16.85 57.47
C ARG A 18 32.53 -16.12 57.24
N ARG A 19 32.53 -14.80 57.05
CA ARG A 19 31.32 -14.01 56.72
C ARG A 19 30.68 -14.43 55.40
N LEU A 20 31.46 -14.88 54.42
CA LEU A 20 30.94 -15.45 53.17
C LEU A 20 30.42 -16.89 53.31
N GLY A 21 30.59 -17.54 54.47
CA GLY A 21 30.28 -18.96 54.68
C GLY A 21 31.25 -19.92 53.98
N LEU A 22 32.48 -19.45 53.69
CA LEU A 22 33.50 -20.13 52.90
C LEU A 22 34.79 -20.44 53.70
N HIS A 23 34.68 -20.46 55.03
CA HIS A 23 35.75 -20.74 55.99
C HIS A 23 36.59 -22.00 55.71
N GLN A 24 36.04 -23.00 55.01
CA GLN A 24 36.78 -24.19 54.58
C GLN A 24 37.93 -23.91 53.59
N TYR A 25 38.01 -22.71 53.01
CA TYR A 25 39.11 -22.27 52.15
C TYR A 25 40.12 -21.37 52.85
N GLU A 26 39.97 -21.14 54.17
CA GLU A 26 40.85 -20.27 54.95
C GLU A 26 42.30 -20.78 54.97
N SER A 27 42.52 -22.10 55.12
CA SER A 27 43.87 -22.67 55.01
C SER A 27 44.40 -22.52 53.59
N VAL A 28 43.59 -22.79 52.57
CA VAL A 28 44.00 -22.70 51.16
C VAL A 28 44.46 -21.29 50.79
N PHE A 29 43.75 -20.26 51.23
CA PHE A 29 44.15 -18.86 50.97
C PHE A 29 45.42 -18.49 51.74
N ARG A 30 45.54 -18.91 53.01
CA ARG A 30 46.74 -18.70 53.83
C ARG A 30 47.98 -19.43 53.30
N ASP A 31 47.83 -20.69 52.91
CA ASP A 31 48.92 -21.58 52.48
C ASP A 31 49.45 -21.22 51.08
N ASN A 32 48.77 -20.31 50.37
CA ASN A 32 49.19 -19.73 49.08
C ASN A 32 49.40 -18.21 49.17
N ASP A 33 49.64 -17.68 50.38
CA ASP A 33 49.97 -16.27 50.65
C ASP A 33 48.96 -15.25 50.07
N VAL A 34 47.67 -15.62 49.97
CA VAL A 34 46.61 -14.66 49.59
C VAL A 34 46.31 -13.76 50.79
N ASP A 35 46.71 -12.50 50.65
CA ASP A 35 46.56 -11.41 51.62
C ASP A 35 45.63 -10.29 51.11
N ALA A 36 45.43 -9.23 51.91
CA ALA A 36 44.50 -8.15 51.58
C ALA A 36 44.91 -7.32 50.33
N GLU A 37 46.19 -7.33 49.95
CA GLU A 37 46.68 -6.64 48.74
C GLU A 37 46.52 -7.49 47.48
N THR A 38 46.71 -8.80 47.59
CA THR A 38 46.59 -9.75 46.47
C THR A 38 45.15 -10.20 46.21
N LEU A 39 44.31 -10.29 47.25
CA LEU A 39 42.90 -10.69 47.13
C LEU A 39 42.09 -9.93 46.04
N PRO A 40 42.23 -8.59 45.86
CA PRO A 40 41.60 -7.82 44.78
C PRO A 40 41.95 -8.25 43.35
N SER A 41 43.09 -8.93 43.13
CA SER A 41 43.59 -9.27 41.79
C SER A 41 43.22 -10.69 41.33
N LEU A 42 42.72 -11.55 42.22
CA LEU A 42 42.41 -12.94 41.90
C LEU A 42 41.29 -13.08 40.86
N THR A 43 41.58 -13.84 39.80
CA THR A 43 40.67 -14.11 38.69
C THR A 43 39.94 -15.46 38.83
N ALA A 44 39.03 -15.74 37.90
CA ALA A 44 38.26 -16.99 37.86
C ALA A 44 39.06 -18.24 37.50
N ASP A 45 40.30 -18.06 37.03
CA ASP A 45 41.28 -19.12 36.74
C ASP A 45 42.20 -19.33 37.95
N ASP A 46 42.73 -18.27 38.57
CA ASP A 46 43.55 -18.36 39.80
C ASP A 46 42.81 -19.09 40.93
N LEU A 47 41.51 -18.80 41.12
CA LEU A 47 40.68 -19.52 42.10
C LEU A 47 40.48 -21.01 41.76
N ARG A 48 40.69 -21.46 40.51
CA ARG A 48 40.72 -22.90 40.19
C ARG A 48 42.07 -23.51 40.51
N GLU A 49 43.16 -22.78 40.30
CA GLU A 49 44.51 -23.23 40.63
C GLU A 49 44.70 -23.36 42.15
N LEU A 50 44.09 -22.46 42.93
CA LEU A 50 43.86 -22.61 44.38
C LEU A 50 42.91 -23.77 44.75
N GLY A 51 42.49 -24.62 43.81
CA GLY A 51 41.70 -25.83 44.09
C GLY A 51 40.21 -25.61 44.36
N ILE A 52 39.66 -24.40 44.21
CA ILE A 52 38.22 -24.14 44.42
C ILE A 52 37.43 -24.58 43.20
N ALA A 53 37.22 -25.90 43.05
CA ALA A 53 36.52 -26.48 41.91
C ALA A 53 35.08 -25.93 41.74
N SER A 54 34.37 -25.72 42.85
CA SER A 54 32.96 -25.24 42.88
C SER A 54 32.78 -23.90 42.16
N LEU A 55 32.07 -23.93 41.03
CA LEU A 55 31.75 -22.74 40.24
C LEU A 55 30.96 -21.71 41.05
N GLY A 56 30.06 -22.16 41.92
CA GLY A 56 29.29 -21.29 42.81
C GLY A 56 30.17 -20.57 43.83
N HIS A 57 31.13 -21.26 44.44
CA HIS A 57 32.06 -20.65 45.39
C HIS A 57 33.00 -19.66 44.70
N ARG A 58 33.51 -19.99 43.50
CA ARG A 58 34.32 -19.06 42.70
C ARG A 58 33.54 -17.81 42.30
N LYS A 59 32.30 -17.93 41.81
CA LYS A 59 31.46 -16.75 41.54
C LYS A 59 31.19 -15.92 42.80
N LYS A 60 30.95 -16.56 43.95
CA LYS A 60 30.73 -15.86 45.22
C LYS A 60 31.98 -15.13 45.72
N LEU A 61 33.16 -15.74 45.60
CA LEU A 61 34.43 -15.10 45.92
C LEU A 61 34.71 -13.93 44.99
N LEU A 62 34.66 -14.11 43.66
CA LEU A 62 34.89 -13.01 42.69
C LEU A 62 33.90 -11.85 42.89
N SER A 63 32.63 -12.15 43.18
CA SER A 63 31.62 -11.12 43.46
C SER A 63 31.92 -10.37 44.76
N ALA A 64 32.45 -11.05 45.78
CA ALA A 64 32.84 -10.42 47.04
C ALA A 64 34.17 -9.64 46.92
N ILE A 65 35.10 -10.12 46.11
CA ILE A 65 36.36 -9.45 45.76
C ILE A 65 36.07 -8.17 44.97
N ALA A 66 35.19 -8.23 43.97
CA ALA A 66 34.72 -7.07 43.23
C ALA A 66 33.98 -6.04 44.12
N ALA A 67 33.44 -6.47 45.26
CA ALA A 67 32.84 -5.60 46.27
C ALA A 67 33.85 -5.01 47.28
N LEU A 68 35.08 -5.55 47.36
CA LEU A 68 36.20 -4.96 48.13
C LEU A 68 36.94 -3.88 47.33
N SER A 69 36.98 -3.99 45.99
CA SER A 69 37.63 -3.01 45.12
C SER A 69 36.81 -1.73 44.95
N PRO A 70 37.32 -0.54 45.30
CA PRO A 70 36.63 0.71 45.01
C PRO A 70 36.67 1.02 43.50
N THR A 71 35.48 1.03 42.88
CA THR A 71 35.15 1.50 41.52
C THR A 71 35.43 0.59 40.32
N LEU A 72 34.43 -0.27 40.00
CA LEU A 72 33.97 -0.54 38.63
C LEU A 72 32.53 -1.07 38.73
N GLY A 73 31.54 -0.29 38.28
CA GLY A 73 30.13 -0.54 38.60
C GLY A 73 29.32 -1.18 37.48
N LYS A 74 28.20 -1.86 37.83
CA LYS A 74 26.94 -1.95 37.05
C LYS A 74 25.84 -2.77 37.76
N ASN A 75 24.63 -2.20 37.80
CA ASN A 75 23.30 -2.78 37.52
C ASN A 75 22.67 -3.90 38.39
N LEU A 76 21.34 -4.04 38.21
CA LEU A 76 20.43 -5.18 38.54
C LEU A 76 20.06 -5.35 40.03
N GLU A 77 18.85 -5.80 40.44
CA GLU A 77 17.47 -5.78 39.91
C GLU A 77 16.53 -6.36 41.00
N GLU A 78 15.26 -5.93 41.07
CA GLU A 78 14.11 -6.59 41.77
C GLU A 78 14.24 -6.85 43.31
N ASP A 79 13.21 -7.03 44.16
CA ASP A 79 11.76 -7.27 44.06
C ASP A 79 11.02 -6.66 45.30
N ARG A 80 9.68 -6.53 45.23
CA ARG A 80 8.68 -6.22 46.29
C ARG A 80 8.35 -4.75 46.58
N GLY A 81 7.17 -4.32 46.12
CA GLY A 81 6.36 -3.24 46.73
C GLY A 81 4.99 -3.78 47.21
N PRO A 82 3.97 -2.93 47.44
CA PRO A 82 3.96 -1.47 47.68
C PRO A 82 3.36 -1.13 49.07
N PRO A 83 3.29 0.15 49.52
CA PRO A 83 2.20 1.06 49.15
C PRO A 83 2.66 2.53 48.89
N PRO A 84 1.79 3.43 48.40
CA PRO A 84 2.22 4.68 47.75
C PRO A 84 2.22 5.93 48.63
N ALA A 85 3.10 6.90 48.32
CA ALA A 85 2.83 8.34 48.41
C ALA A 85 3.94 9.19 47.76
N GLU A 86 3.51 10.19 46.98
CA GLU A 86 4.13 11.51 46.73
C GLU A 86 5.50 11.63 46.03
N ALA A 87 5.54 12.54 45.05
CA ALA A 87 6.68 12.79 44.19
C ALA A 87 7.64 13.83 44.78
N SER A 88 8.93 13.51 44.82
CA SER A 88 10.01 14.47 44.98
C SER A 88 11.19 14.05 44.09
N ALA A 89 11.44 14.82 43.04
CA ALA A 89 12.50 14.55 42.08
C ALA A 89 13.86 15.00 42.63
N SER A 90 14.65 14.08 43.16
CA SER A 90 16.06 14.30 43.48
C SER A 90 16.94 13.94 42.27
N ARG A 91 17.80 14.88 41.87
CA ARG A 91 18.70 14.75 40.69
C ARG A 91 19.80 13.69 40.94
N PRO A 92 20.20 12.91 39.93
CA PRO A 92 21.38 12.04 40.04
C PRO A 92 22.66 12.88 40.13
N SER A 93 23.62 12.42 40.94
CA SER A 93 24.91 13.08 41.13
C SER A 93 25.82 12.90 39.90
N THR A 94 26.31 14.02 39.38
CA THR A 94 27.20 14.09 38.22
C THR A 94 28.59 13.52 38.55
N LYS A 95 29.01 12.48 37.81
CA LYS A 95 30.42 12.12 37.69
C LYS A 95 31.05 13.00 36.63
N THR A 96 32.05 13.79 37.01
CA THR A 96 32.83 14.66 36.11
C THR A 96 33.39 13.88 34.93
N ARG A 97 33.00 14.26 33.72
CA ARG A 97 33.54 13.70 32.46
C ARG A 97 34.73 14.55 32.00
N PRO A 98 35.83 13.94 31.52
CA PRO A 98 36.93 14.70 30.92
C PRO A 98 36.48 15.36 29.61
N ALA A 99 37.02 16.55 29.32
CA ALA A 99 36.61 17.31 28.15
C ALA A 99 36.96 16.58 26.83
N GLU A 100 35.99 16.46 25.92
CA GLU A 100 36.11 15.68 24.68
C GLU A 100 35.71 16.48 23.43
N ARG A 101 36.36 16.18 22.29
CA ARG A 101 36.03 16.75 20.98
C ARG A 101 34.96 15.90 20.30
N ARG A 102 33.82 16.50 19.94
CA ARG A 102 32.72 15.84 19.22
C ARG A 102 32.18 16.71 18.08
N HIS A 103 31.62 16.08 17.06
CA HIS A 103 30.68 16.77 16.18
C HIS A 103 29.32 16.80 16.89
N LEU A 104 28.75 17.98 17.09
CA LEU A 104 27.39 18.15 17.60
C LEU A 104 26.57 18.98 16.60
N THR A 105 25.27 18.70 16.55
CA THR A 105 24.29 19.60 15.96
C THR A 105 23.69 20.42 17.09
N VAL A 106 23.83 21.74 17.02
CA VAL A 106 23.36 22.68 18.03
C VAL A 106 22.17 23.43 17.46
N MET A 107 21.06 23.44 18.22
CA MET A 107 19.84 24.18 17.92
C MET A 107 19.64 25.28 18.96
N PHE A 108 19.32 26.48 18.49
CA PHE A 108 18.87 27.60 19.31
C PHE A 108 17.42 27.92 18.93
N VAL A 109 16.55 28.04 19.93
CA VAL A 109 15.13 28.41 19.79
C VAL A 109 14.90 29.70 20.56
N ASP A 110 14.15 30.64 20.01
CA ASP A 110 13.80 31.89 20.68
C ASP A 110 12.32 32.27 20.46
N LEU A 111 11.70 32.89 21.47
CA LEU A 111 10.30 33.33 21.42
C LEU A 111 10.21 34.77 20.90
N VAL A 112 9.64 34.92 19.69
CA VAL A 112 9.54 36.22 19.01
C VAL A 112 8.72 37.22 19.84
N GLY A 113 9.31 38.39 20.10
CA GLY A 113 8.61 39.50 20.75
C GLY A 113 8.48 39.38 22.27
N SER A 114 9.14 38.42 22.91
CA SER A 114 9.26 38.25 24.37
C SER A 114 9.38 39.56 25.16
N THR A 115 10.28 40.45 24.74
CA THR A 115 10.56 41.74 25.40
C THR A 115 9.41 42.74 25.24
N ALA A 116 8.62 42.64 24.17
CA ALA A 116 7.40 43.43 24.00
C ALA A 116 6.23 42.85 24.81
N LEU A 117 6.18 41.53 24.99
CA LEU A 117 5.23 40.86 25.89
C LEU A 117 5.52 41.23 27.35
N SER A 118 6.78 41.26 27.79
CA SER A 118 7.16 41.64 29.16
C SER A 118 6.94 43.11 29.53
N VAL A 119 6.58 43.96 28.56
CA VAL A 119 6.17 45.36 28.77
C VAL A 119 4.63 45.51 28.77
N ARG A 120 3.90 44.51 28.27
CA ARG A 120 2.44 44.55 28.06
C ARG A 120 1.64 43.66 29.01
N LEU A 121 2.25 42.61 29.54
CA LEU A 121 1.62 41.62 30.40
C LEU A 121 2.13 41.75 31.84
N ASP A 122 1.33 41.28 32.80
CA ASP A 122 1.79 41.17 34.19
C ASP A 122 2.91 40.11 34.31
N PRO A 123 3.90 40.26 35.23
CA PRO A 123 4.92 39.25 35.47
C PRO A 123 4.40 37.84 35.78
N GLU A 124 3.21 37.69 36.36
CA GLU A 124 2.58 36.38 36.56
C GLU A 124 2.07 35.78 35.24
N GLU A 125 1.36 36.55 34.41
CA GLU A 125 0.89 36.14 33.08
C GLU A 125 2.06 35.77 32.15
N LEU A 126 3.11 36.60 32.14
CA LEU A 126 4.32 36.33 31.35
C LEU A 126 5.00 35.02 31.79
N ARG A 127 5.02 34.74 33.09
CA ARG A 127 5.60 33.50 33.64
C ARG A 127 4.80 32.27 33.22
N GLU A 128 3.47 32.35 33.17
CA GLU A 128 2.63 31.25 32.68
C GLU A 128 2.85 30.98 31.18
N ILE A 129 2.95 32.03 30.36
CA ILE A 129 3.24 31.90 28.92
C ILE A 129 4.62 31.29 28.69
N LEU A 130 5.66 31.75 29.40
CA LEU A 130 7.00 31.18 29.29
C LEU A 130 7.05 29.72 29.76
N ALA A 131 6.30 29.35 30.81
CA ALA A 131 6.20 27.95 31.25
C ALA A 131 5.48 27.05 30.23
N ALA A 132 4.42 27.55 29.58
CA ALA A 132 3.72 26.83 28.51
C ALA A 132 4.62 26.66 27.27
N TYR A 133 5.35 27.70 26.88
CA TYR A 133 6.35 27.68 25.81
C TYR A 133 7.48 26.68 26.10
N HIS A 134 8.12 26.74 27.28
CA HIS A 134 9.17 25.78 27.67
C HIS A 134 8.67 24.34 27.68
N LYS A 135 7.43 24.11 28.11
CA LYS A 135 6.81 22.77 28.10
C LYS A 135 6.59 22.26 26.67
N ALA A 136 6.14 23.11 25.75
CA ALA A 136 5.96 22.75 24.34
C ALA A 136 7.31 22.45 23.67
N VAL A 137 8.32 23.32 23.87
CA VAL A 137 9.68 23.10 23.37
C VAL A 137 10.27 21.81 23.94
N ALA A 138 10.16 21.58 25.25
CA ALA A 138 10.73 20.39 25.88
C ALA A 138 10.10 19.09 25.39
N ALA A 139 8.79 19.06 25.14
CA ALA A 139 8.10 17.88 24.61
C ALA A 139 8.62 17.48 23.21
N GLU A 140 8.76 18.45 22.29
CA GLU A 140 9.27 18.17 20.95
C GLU A 140 10.79 17.96 20.91
N VAL A 141 11.56 18.49 21.88
CA VAL A 141 12.98 18.15 22.02
C VAL A 141 13.16 16.71 22.50
N ASP A 142 12.43 16.29 23.53
CA ASP A 142 12.47 14.92 24.08
C ASP A 142 11.99 13.89 23.05
N ARG A 143 10.93 14.20 22.29
CA ARG A 143 10.39 13.37 21.20
C ARG A 143 11.42 13.01 20.12
N PHE A 144 12.35 13.91 19.83
CA PHE A 144 13.45 13.68 18.88
C PHE A 144 14.79 13.37 19.58
N GLU A 145 14.74 13.04 20.88
CA GLU A 145 15.86 12.70 21.77
C GLU A 145 17.00 13.75 21.77
N GLY A 146 16.65 15.03 21.65
CA GLY A 146 17.58 16.14 21.85
C GLY A 146 17.82 16.42 23.33
N TYR A 147 19.00 16.93 23.66
CA TYR A 147 19.35 17.30 25.03
C TYR A 147 19.24 18.82 25.25
N ILE A 148 18.32 19.26 26.12
CA ILE A 148 18.20 20.67 26.51
C ILE A 148 19.40 21.05 27.38
N ALA A 149 20.31 21.83 26.81
CA ALA A 149 21.54 22.25 27.46
C ALA A 149 21.34 23.48 28.36
N LYS A 150 20.51 24.44 27.93
CA LYS A 150 20.26 25.66 28.70
C LYS A 150 18.89 26.27 28.39
N LEU A 151 18.21 26.73 29.44
CA LEU A 151 17.05 27.62 29.36
C LEU A 151 17.51 29.05 29.71
N MET A 152 17.19 30.02 28.86
CA MET A 152 17.70 31.39 28.91
C MET A 152 16.56 32.41 28.79
N GLY A 153 15.55 32.29 29.66
CA GLY A 153 14.35 33.12 29.59
C GLY A 153 13.45 32.68 28.43
N ASP A 154 13.45 33.45 27.35
CA ASP A 154 12.83 33.15 26.06
C ASP A 154 13.67 32.20 25.17
N GLY A 155 15.00 32.21 25.34
CA GLY A 155 15.91 31.34 24.60
C GLY A 155 15.98 29.90 25.13
N VAL A 156 16.10 28.91 24.25
CA VAL A 156 16.38 27.50 24.57
C VAL A 156 17.53 26.99 23.70
N LEU A 157 18.56 26.44 24.35
CA LEU A 157 19.73 25.84 23.71
C LEU A 157 19.65 24.31 23.81
N VAL A 158 19.75 23.62 22.67
CA VAL A 158 19.60 22.16 22.55
C VAL A 158 20.77 21.55 21.79
N TYR A 159 21.26 20.40 22.25
CA TYR A 159 22.29 19.61 21.59
C TYR A 159 21.73 18.28 21.09
N PHE A 160 22.04 17.94 19.84
CA PHE A 160 21.83 16.63 19.23
C PHE A 160 23.21 16.00 18.99
N GLY A 161 23.37 14.72 19.35
CA GLY A 161 24.68 14.05 19.49
C GLY A 161 25.25 14.00 20.92
N TRP A 162 24.46 14.40 21.92
CA TRP A 162 24.82 14.38 23.34
C TRP A 162 23.65 13.91 24.21
N PRO A 163 23.86 13.06 25.25
CA PRO A 163 25.13 12.42 25.62
C PRO A 163 25.50 11.21 24.74
N GLN A 164 24.53 10.66 23.99
CA GLN A 164 24.71 9.62 22.98
C GLN A 164 24.68 10.24 21.57
N ALA A 165 25.27 9.56 20.59
CA ALA A 165 25.37 10.06 19.22
C ALA A 165 24.84 9.04 18.21
N HIS A 166 24.01 9.52 17.30
CA HIS A 166 23.35 8.81 16.20
C HIS A 166 23.88 9.32 14.85
N GLU A 167 23.57 8.64 13.75
CA GLU A 167 24.03 9.08 12.41
C GLU A 167 23.17 10.23 11.83
N ASP A 168 21.98 10.47 12.41
CA ASP A 168 20.92 11.34 11.88
C ASP A 168 20.68 12.65 12.68
N GLU A 169 21.59 13.07 13.55
CA GLU A 169 21.42 14.24 14.45
C GLU A 169 21.02 15.55 13.76
N ALA A 170 21.51 15.78 12.53
CA ALA A 170 21.12 16.94 11.73
C ALA A 170 19.63 16.90 11.35
N GLU A 171 19.12 15.73 10.96
CA GLU A 171 17.71 15.53 10.61
C GLU A 171 16.81 15.67 11.84
N ARG A 172 17.18 15.05 12.98
CA ARG A 172 16.44 15.10 14.24
C ARG A 172 16.30 16.53 14.76
N ALA A 173 17.38 17.31 14.71
CA ALA A 173 17.35 18.72 15.08
C ALA A 173 16.38 19.54 14.22
N VAL A 174 16.36 19.32 12.90
CA VAL A 174 15.45 20.05 11.99
C VAL A 174 13.99 19.64 12.17
N ARG A 175 13.71 18.35 12.39
CA ARG A 175 12.37 17.86 12.73
C ARG A 175 11.86 18.48 14.03
N SER A 176 12.70 18.48 15.06
CA SER A 176 12.40 19.13 16.35
C SER A 176 12.16 20.62 16.16
N GLY A 177 13.02 21.33 15.42
CA GLY A 177 12.84 22.76 15.13
C GLY A 177 11.53 23.10 14.41
N LEU A 178 11.11 22.28 13.44
CA LEU A 178 9.84 22.45 12.73
C LEU A 178 8.64 22.18 13.66
N ALA A 179 8.67 21.09 14.42
CA ALA A 179 7.61 20.73 15.36
C ALA A 179 7.48 21.77 16.50
N ILE A 180 8.59 22.36 16.94
CA ILE A 180 8.61 23.45 17.93
C ILE A 180 7.90 24.69 17.39
N VAL A 181 8.16 25.08 16.13
CA VAL A 181 7.47 26.21 15.49
C VAL A 181 5.96 25.98 15.46
N GLU A 182 5.52 24.81 15.00
CA GLU A 182 4.09 24.45 14.92
C GLU A 182 3.43 24.36 16.32
N ALA A 183 4.13 23.77 17.31
CA ALA A 183 3.63 23.65 18.67
C ALA A 183 3.46 25.01 19.36
N VAL A 184 4.37 25.97 19.10
CA VAL A 184 4.30 27.33 19.64
C VAL A 184 3.20 28.16 18.96
N GLU A 185 3.03 28.04 17.65
CA GLU A 185 1.85 28.59 16.94
C GLU A 185 0.54 27.98 17.49
N GLY A 186 0.54 26.69 17.82
CA GLY A 186 -0.58 26.02 18.47
C GLY A 186 -0.99 26.57 19.85
N LEU A 187 -0.09 27.30 20.55
CA LEU A 187 -0.40 27.94 21.83
C LEU A 187 -1.24 29.23 21.65
N GLU A 188 -1.16 29.90 20.50
CA GLU A 188 -1.96 31.10 20.17
C GLU A 188 -3.47 30.83 20.36
N LYS A 189 -3.94 29.69 19.85
CA LYS A 189 -5.35 29.26 19.87
C LYS A 189 -5.92 29.03 21.27
N ARG A 190 -5.07 29.00 22.31
CA ARG A 190 -5.48 28.84 23.72
C ARG A 190 -5.30 30.11 24.56
N ALA A 191 -4.38 31.00 24.17
CA ALA A 191 -4.02 32.19 24.94
C ALA A 191 -4.54 33.51 24.33
N GLY A 192 -4.99 33.52 23.08
CA GLY A 192 -5.48 34.75 22.41
C GLY A 192 -4.38 35.77 22.07
N LEU A 193 -3.13 35.34 22.09
CA LEU A 193 -1.93 36.13 21.80
C LEU A 193 -1.13 35.44 20.69
N ALA A 194 -0.76 36.18 19.64
CA ALA A 194 0.09 35.65 18.57
C ALA A 194 1.50 35.34 19.11
N LEU A 195 1.79 34.05 19.28
CA LEU A 195 3.08 33.53 19.73
C LEU A 195 3.77 32.83 18.56
N SER A 196 5.07 33.05 18.41
CA SER A 196 5.86 32.47 17.33
C SER A 196 7.28 32.21 17.79
N ALA A 197 7.85 31.06 17.42
CA ALA A 197 9.24 30.73 17.66
C ALA A 197 10.07 30.93 16.40
N ARG A 198 11.37 31.18 16.58
CA ARG A 198 12.38 31.20 15.52
C ARG A 198 13.53 30.28 15.91
N VAL A 199 14.08 29.55 14.93
CA VAL A 199 15.02 28.45 15.19
C VAL A 199 16.24 28.52 14.29
N GLY A 200 17.42 28.39 14.89
CA GLY A 200 18.72 28.36 14.21
C GLY A 200 19.49 27.09 14.51
N ILE A 201 19.96 26.38 13.48
CA ILE A 201 20.63 25.08 13.64
C ILE A 201 21.98 25.06 12.91
N ALA A 202 23.03 24.66 13.60
CA ALA A 202 24.36 24.49 13.02
C ALA A 202 25.01 23.18 13.48
N THR A 203 25.71 22.51 12.56
CA THR A 203 26.47 21.28 12.86
C THR A 203 27.97 21.52 12.68
N GLY A 204 28.79 21.06 13.62
CA GLY A 204 30.25 21.19 13.52
C GLY A 204 31.01 20.67 14.75
N LEU A 205 32.34 20.69 14.67
CA LEU A 205 33.24 20.25 15.73
C LEU A 205 33.22 21.22 16.92
N VAL A 206 33.03 20.67 18.12
CA VAL A 206 33.02 21.39 19.39
C VAL A 206 33.74 20.58 20.49
N VAL A 207 34.10 21.25 21.59
CA VAL A 207 34.60 20.61 22.82
C VAL A 207 33.52 20.67 23.88
N VAL A 208 33.23 19.55 24.53
CA VAL A 208 32.25 19.43 25.63
C VAL A 208 33.00 19.11 26.92
N GLY A 209 32.83 19.91 27.99
CA GLY A 209 33.42 19.64 29.30
C GLY A 209 33.48 20.86 30.22
N ASP A 210 33.78 20.64 31.50
CA ASP A 210 33.78 21.69 32.54
C ASP A 210 34.82 22.79 32.28
N LEU A 211 34.32 24.01 32.00
CA LEU A 211 35.11 25.23 31.99
C LEU A 211 35.16 25.85 33.39
N ILE A 212 36.29 25.64 34.07
CA ILE A 212 36.83 26.35 35.25
C ILE A 212 35.95 27.50 35.80
N GLY A 213 35.28 27.26 36.93
CA GLY A 213 34.65 28.29 37.75
C GLY A 213 34.05 27.73 39.05
N GLU A 214 34.57 28.13 40.21
CA GLU A 214 33.99 27.76 41.50
C GLU A 214 32.71 28.56 41.78
N GLY A 215 31.54 27.90 41.74
CA GLY A 215 30.30 28.47 42.29
C GLY A 215 29.01 28.04 41.61
N ALA A 216 28.21 27.23 42.33
CA ALA A 216 26.75 27.03 42.22
C ALA A 216 26.06 26.74 40.85
N ALA A 217 26.77 26.71 39.73
CA ALA A 217 26.24 26.35 38.42
C ALA A 217 27.15 25.31 37.76
N GLN A 218 26.78 24.03 37.86
CA GLN A 218 27.33 22.99 36.99
C GLN A 218 26.75 23.20 35.58
N GLU A 219 27.43 24.03 34.78
CA GLU A 219 27.12 24.22 33.36
C GLU A 219 28.07 23.38 32.50
N GLU A 220 27.57 22.30 31.87
CA GLU A 220 28.31 21.55 30.84
C GLU A 220 28.43 22.41 29.56
N GLY A 221 29.37 23.36 29.59
CA GLY A 221 29.62 24.30 28.50
C GLY A 221 30.17 23.64 27.25
N VAL A 222 29.60 23.99 26.09
CA VAL A 222 30.12 23.58 24.78
C VAL A 222 30.91 24.72 24.16
N VAL A 223 32.19 24.45 23.87
CA VAL A 223 33.14 25.43 23.31
C VAL A 223 33.37 25.15 21.83
N GLY A 224 33.06 26.12 20.98
CA GLY A 224 33.34 26.06 19.55
C GLY A 224 32.65 27.18 18.77
N ALA A 225 32.85 27.19 17.45
CA ALA A 225 32.16 28.14 16.58
C ALA A 225 30.67 27.78 16.38
N THR A 226 30.31 26.49 16.51
CA THR A 226 28.97 25.97 16.20
C THR A 226 27.83 26.60 17.03
N PRO A 227 27.91 26.73 18.37
CA PRO A 227 26.83 27.37 19.14
C PRO A 227 26.63 28.85 18.78
N ASN A 228 27.73 29.57 18.52
CA ASN A 228 27.67 30.96 18.07
C ASN A 228 27.03 31.09 16.68
N LEU A 229 27.32 30.15 15.77
CA LEU A 229 26.69 30.10 14.45
C LEU A 229 25.19 29.77 14.54
N ALA A 230 24.78 28.79 15.36
CA ALA A 230 23.38 28.45 15.57
C ALA A 230 22.55 29.66 16.08
N ALA A 231 23.06 30.38 17.08
CA ALA A 231 22.42 31.60 17.60
C ALA A 231 22.36 32.75 16.57
N ARG A 232 23.32 32.85 15.64
CA ARG A 232 23.24 33.84 14.54
C ARG A 232 22.28 33.45 13.43
N LEU A 233 22.07 32.16 13.20
CA LEU A 233 21.06 31.66 12.25
C LEU A 233 19.64 31.80 12.81
N GLU A 234 19.47 31.64 14.13
CA GLU A 234 18.22 31.95 14.84
C GLU A 234 17.86 33.43 14.67
N GLN A 235 18.81 34.34 14.89
CA GLN A 235 18.61 35.78 14.70
C GLN A 235 18.31 36.20 13.25
N LEU A 236 18.67 35.35 12.28
CA LEU A 236 18.35 35.54 10.86
C LEU A 236 16.97 34.96 10.48
N ALA A 237 16.42 34.04 11.29
CA ALA A 237 15.15 33.41 11.02
C ALA A 237 13.98 34.38 11.23
N GLU A 238 13.08 34.42 10.24
CA GLU A 238 11.76 35.06 10.38
C GLU A 238 10.92 34.36 11.46
N PRO A 239 9.89 35.02 12.02
CA PRO A 239 8.93 34.37 12.90
C PRO A 239 8.32 33.14 12.23
N GLY A 240 8.35 31.99 12.92
CA GLY A 240 7.88 30.71 12.39
C GLY A 240 8.83 30.08 11.35
N ALA A 241 10.12 30.41 11.37
CA ALA A 241 11.11 29.83 10.46
C ALA A 241 12.22 29.05 11.19
N VAL A 242 12.70 28.01 10.52
CA VAL A 242 13.91 27.24 10.86
C VAL A 242 14.99 27.56 9.84
N VAL A 243 16.16 28.02 10.28
CA VAL A 243 17.30 28.36 9.43
C VAL A 243 18.52 27.52 9.82
N VAL A 244 19.19 26.95 8.81
CA VAL A 244 20.30 26.00 8.98
C VAL A 244 21.59 26.47 8.32
N SER A 245 22.73 26.03 8.87
CA SER A 245 24.05 26.27 8.27
C SER A 245 24.27 25.41 7.02
N GLU A 246 25.25 25.78 6.18
CA GLU A 246 25.66 24.93 5.06
C GLU A 246 26.10 23.52 5.50
N SER A 247 26.82 23.41 6.63
CA SER A 247 27.26 22.12 7.17
C SER A 247 26.08 21.22 7.55
N THR A 248 25.04 21.76 8.20
CA THR A 248 23.80 21.03 8.47
C THR A 248 23.09 20.69 7.16
N ARG A 249 22.92 21.65 6.23
CA ARG A 249 22.29 21.43 4.91
C ARG A 249 22.94 20.31 4.09
N ARG A 250 24.26 20.12 4.18
CA ARG A 250 24.96 18.99 3.51
C ARG A 250 24.59 17.63 4.11
N LEU A 251 24.33 17.57 5.43
CA LEU A 251 23.92 16.35 6.14
C LEU A 251 22.43 16.01 5.97
N LEU A 252 21.57 17.02 5.77
CA LEU A 252 20.12 16.85 5.55
C LEU A 252 19.74 16.20 4.20
N GLY A 253 20.68 16.04 3.27
CA GLY A 253 20.43 15.48 1.94
C GLY A 253 19.29 16.19 1.19
N SER A 254 18.27 15.44 0.78
CA SER A 254 17.02 15.98 0.20
C SER A 254 15.78 15.51 0.97
N TRP A 255 15.89 15.35 2.29
CA TRP A 255 14.78 15.00 3.18
C TRP A 255 13.84 16.16 3.49
N PHE A 256 14.30 17.39 3.26
CA PHE A 256 13.58 18.63 3.56
C PHE A 256 13.50 19.52 2.31
N THR A 257 12.43 20.30 2.23
CA THR A 257 12.32 21.39 1.25
C THR A 257 13.05 22.61 1.80
N ILE A 258 14.07 23.09 1.07
CA ILE A 258 15.01 24.10 1.57
C ILE A 258 15.15 25.23 0.54
N THR A 259 15.08 26.48 1.01
CA THR A 259 15.35 27.69 0.23
C THR A 259 16.71 28.28 0.62
N ASP A 260 17.52 28.61 -0.39
CA ASP A 260 18.80 29.30 -0.21
C ASP A 260 18.55 30.79 0.09
N LEU A 261 19.10 31.29 1.20
CA LEU A 261 19.02 32.72 1.59
C LEU A 261 20.23 33.52 1.08
N GLY A 262 21.14 32.88 0.34
CA GLY A 262 22.36 33.47 -0.17
C GLY A 262 23.45 33.68 0.90
N PRO A 263 24.56 34.34 0.53
CA PRO A 263 25.65 34.65 1.45
C PRO A 263 25.27 35.78 2.41
N GLN A 264 25.27 35.50 3.72
CA GLN A 264 24.85 36.42 4.77
C GLN A 264 26.05 36.87 5.63
N GLN A 265 26.09 38.15 6.01
CA GLN A 265 27.16 38.67 6.88
C GLN A 265 26.71 38.66 8.35
N LEU A 266 27.18 37.67 9.12
CA LEU A 266 26.73 37.43 10.49
C LEU A 266 27.63 38.13 11.52
N LYS A 267 27.03 38.82 12.50
CA LYS A 267 27.75 39.63 13.50
C LYS A 267 28.72 38.79 14.33
N GLY A 268 30.01 39.08 14.23
CA GLY A 268 31.08 38.39 14.98
C GLY A 268 31.56 37.08 14.35
N ILE A 269 31.19 36.82 13.09
CA ILE A 269 31.73 35.73 12.28
C ILE A 269 32.43 36.38 11.07
N GLU A 270 33.68 35.98 10.79
CA GLU A 270 34.41 36.51 9.64
C GLU A 270 33.96 35.82 8.34
N GLY A 271 33.80 36.60 7.27
CA GLY A 271 33.34 36.13 5.97
C GLY A 271 31.82 36.18 5.76
N LEU A 272 31.39 35.71 4.59
CA LEU A 272 29.97 35.53 4.25
C LEU A 272 29.60 34.07 4.50
N VAL A 273 28.48 33.84 5.17
CA VAL A 273 27.98 32.52 5.56
C VAL A 273 26.73 32.19 4.74
N SER A 274 26.75 31.08 4.00
CA SER A 274 25.54 30.58 3.33
C SER A 274 24.54 30.04 4.35
N ALA A 275 23.34 30.63 4.37
CA ALA A 275 22.24 30.25 5.25
C ALA A 275 21.05 29.73 4.44
N PHE A 276 20.30 28.80 5.02
CA PHE A 276 19.23 28.10 4.31
C PHE A 276 17.96 28.02 5.17
N ARG A 277 16.81 28.46 4.66
CA ARG A 277 15.51 28.30 5.33
C ARG A 277 14.93 26.94 5.02
N VAL A 278 14.54 26.19 6.05
CA VAL A 278 13.76 24.97 5.89
C VAL A 278 12.27 25.34 5.81
N LEU A 279 11.59 24.88 4.76
CA LEU A 279 10.15 25.12 4.55
C LEU A 279 9.27 24.01 5.11
N GLY A 280 9.85 22.85 5.40
CA GLY A 280 9.17 21.65 5.88
C GLY A 280 9.85 20.38 5.37
N GLU A 281 9.30 19.22 5.71
CA GLU A 281 9.73 17.95 5.12
C GLU A 281 9.50 17.93 3.61
N ALA A 282 10.32 17.17 2.88
CA ALA A 282 10.03 16.85 1.49
C ALA A 282 8.78 15.94 1.42
N THR A 283 8.03 16.03 0.31
CA THR A 283 6.87 15.13 0.08
C THR A 283 7.31 13.66 0.19
N ALA A 284 6.40 12.73 0.52
CA ALA A 284 6.79 11.33 0.69
C ALA A 284 7.39 10.73 -0.60
N GLU A 285 6.94 11.18 -1.77
CA GLU A 285 7.59 10.89 -3.05
C GLU A 285 9.02 11.46 -3.13
N GLY A 286 9.23 12.70 -2.70
CA GLY A 286 10.56 13.31 -2.59
C GLY A 286 11.50 12.57 -1.62
N ARG A 287 11.00 12.09 -0.47
CA ARG A 287 11.75 11.29 0.51
C ARG A 287 12.08 9.89 0.00
N PHE A 288 11.14 9.20 -0.64
CA PHE A 288 11.40 7.89 -1.26
C PHE A 288 12.39 7.99 -2.44
N GLU A 289 12.36 9.08 -3.21
CA GLU A 289 13.40 9.38 -4.19
C GLU A 289 14.75 9.75 -3.55
N ALA A 290 14.75 10.53 -2.46
CA ALA A 290 15.97 10.93 -1.73
C ALA A 290 16.77 9.71 -1.27
N LEU A 291 16.09 8.71 -0.73
CA LEU A 291 16.66 7.42 -0.35
C LEU A 291 17.34 6.70 -1.51
N ARG A 292 16.86 6.87 -2.76
CA ARG A 292 17.49 6.30 -3.97
C ARG A 292 18.55 7.22 -4.62
N ARG A 293 18.80 8.42 -4.08
CA ARG A 293 19.73 9.42 -4.64
C ARG A 293 21.10 9.48 -3.96
N ALA A 294 21.24 9.01 -2.73
CA ALA A 294 22.52 9.02 -2.04
C ALA A 294 23.57 8.16 -2.78
N ASP A 295 24.75 8.73 -3.04
CA ASP A 295 25.90 8.15 -3.75
C ASP A 295 25.76 7.84 -5.26
N VAL A 296 24.85 8.47 -5.99
CA VAL A 296 24.73 8.21 -7.44
C VAL A 296 25.68 9.08 -8.28
N GLY A 297 26.79 8.48 -8.75
CA GLY A 297 27.74 9.14 -9.66
C GLY A 297 27.16 9.51 -11.05
N PRO A 298 27.89 10.30 -11.88
CA PRO A 298 27.43 10.74 -13.20
C PRO A 298 27.01 9.59 -14.13
N LEU A 299 26.09 9.90 -15.05
CA LEU A 299 25.70 8.99 -16.14
C LEU A 299 26.87 8.89 -17.15
N ILE A 300 27.23 7.67 -17.56
CA ILE A 300 28.33 7.40 -18.49
C ILE A 300 27.84 6.53 -19.65
N GLY A 301 28.11 6.95 -20.88
CA GLY A 301 27.94 6.12 -22.09
C GLY A 301 26.47 5.84 -22.43
N ARG A 302 25.59 6.79 -22.11
CA ARG A 302 24.12 6.73 -22.27
C ARG A 302 23.54 8.05 -22.80
N GLU A 303 24.37 8.87 -23.42
CA GLU A 303 24.05 10.23 -23.84
C GLU A 303 22.98 10.23 -24.94
N ASN A 304 23.02 9.25 -25.85
CA ASN A 304 22.04 9.08 -26.92
C ASN A 304 20.68 8.62 -26.39
N GLU A 305 20.65 7.63 -25.50
CA GLU A 305 19.41 7.15 -24.89
C GLU A 305 18.76 8.24 -24.01
N LEU A 306 19.57 9.05 -23.32
CA LEU A 306 19.06 10.19 -22.55
C LEU A 306 18.53 11.30 -23.47
N ALA A 307 19.20 11.60 -24.58
CA ALA A 307 18.73 12.56 -25.57
C ALA A 307 17.35 12.16 -26.12
N LEU A 308 17.16 10.89 -26.51
CA LEU A 308 15.86 10.39 -26.95
C LEU A 308 14.76 10.58 -25.89
N LEU A 309 15.05 10.32 -24.61
CA LEU A 309 14.07 10.56 -23.54
C LEU A 309 13.71 12.05 -23.35
N ILE A 310 14.66 12.96 -23.61
CA ILE A 310 14.43 14.40 -23.58
C ILE A 310 13.59 14.84 -24.79
N ASP A 311 13.88 14.32 -25.98
CA ASP A 311 13.09 14.61 -27.19
C ASP A 311 11.62 14.18 -27.00
N ARG A 312 11.40 13.00 -26.40
CA ARG A 312 10.05 12.51 -26.04
C ARG A 312 9.38 13.35 -24.95
N TRP A 313 10.15 13.93 -24.04
CA TRP A 313 9.62 14.86 -23.04
C TRP A 313 9.14 16.17 -23.68
N GLU A 314 9.87 16.71 -24.65
CA GLU A 314 9.45 17.93 -25.35
C GLU A 314 8.22 17.70 -26.26
N MET A 315 8.12 16.54 -26.93
CA MET A 315 6.88 16.14 -27.64
C MET A 315 5.68 16.01 -26.68
N ALA A 316 5.88 15.38 -25.52
CA ALA A 316 4.84 15.31 -24.50
C ALA A 316 4.44 16.72 -24.02
N LYS A 317 5.39 17.63 -23.80
CA LYS A 317 5.10 19.03 -23.42
C LYS A 317 4.26 19.78 -24.46
N SER A 318 4.36 19.46 -25.75
CA SER A 318 3.49 20.05 -26.80
C SER A 318 2.10 19.38 -26.91
N GLY A 319 1.78 18.43 -26.03
CA GLY A 319 0.49 17.71 -26.01
C GLY A 319 0.47 16.40 -26.79
N GLU A 320 1.59 16.03 -27.44
CA GLU A 320 1.76 14.73 -28.10
C GLU A 320 2.31 13.72 -27.11
N GLY A 321 1.46 13.22 -26.21
CA GLY A 321 1.88 12.34 -25.12
C GLY A 321 2.64 11.09 -25.60
N GLN A 322 3.73 10.78 -24.91
CA GLN A 322 4.69 9.76 -25.32
C GLN A 322 4.78 8.64 -24.27
N VAL A 323 4.98 7.41 -24.75
CA VAL A 323 5.30 6.26 -23.90
C VAL A 323 6.64 5.68 -24.36
N VAL A 324 7.56 5.43 -23.42
CA VAL A 324 8.86 4.82 -23.71
C VAL A 324 9.03 3.54 -22.91
N LEU A 325 9.13 2.42 -23.62
CA LEU A 325 9.39 1.09 -23.05
C LEU A 325 10.91 0.88 -22.99
N LEU A 326 11.49 1.05 -21.82
CA LEU A 326 12.92 0.90 -21.56
C LEU A 326 13.24 -0.56 -21.21
N SER A 327 13.66 -1.32 -22.21
CA SER A 327 13.99 -2.74 -22.07
C SER A 327 15.47 -2.98 -21.82
N GLY A 328 15.81 -3.98 -21.02
CA GLY A 328 17.18 -4.45 -20.85
C GLY A 328 17.39 -5.36 -19.65
N GLU A 329 18.57 -5.96 -19.56
CA GLU A 329 18.94 -6.92 -18.50
C GLU A 329 18.94 -6.29 -17.09
N ALA A 330 19.04 -7.12 -16.06
CA ALA A 330 19.23 -6.65 -14.69
C ALA A 330 20.61 -5.97 -14.55
N GLY A 331 20.70 -4.85 -13.83
CA GLY A 331 21.96 -4.11 -13.64
C GLY A 331 22.47 -3.30 -14.85
N ILE A 332 21.75 -3.31 -15.99
CA ILE A 332 22.16 -2.63 -17.25
C ILE A 332 22.10 -1.08 -17.20
N GLY A 333 21.50 -0.52 -16.15
CA GLY A 333 21.38 0.93 -15.93
C GLY A 333 19.98 1.55 -16.09
N LYS A 334 18.90 0.76 -16.26
CA LYS A 334 17.51 1.26 -16.46
C LYS A 334 17.10 2.37 -15.48
N SER A 335 17.19 2.12 -14.17
CA SER A 335 16.83 3.14 -13.18
C SER A 335 17.83 4.31 -13.14
N ARG A 336 19.11 4.13 -13.54
CA ARG A 336 20.09 5.23 -13.59
C ARG A 336 19.79 6.24 -14.69
N ILE A 337 19.33 5.79 -15.86
CA ILE A 337 18.92 6.69 -16.95
C ILE A 337 17.58 7.38 -16.63
N VAL A 338 16.64 6.70 -15.95
CA VAL A 338 15.43 7.35 -15.40
C VAL A 338 15.80 8.44 -14.38
N LEU A 339 16.76 8.18 -13.49
CA LEU A 339 17.29 9.19 -12.56
C LEU A 339 17.97 10.35 -13.32
N ALA A 340 18.75 10.06 -14.36
CA ALA A 340 19.39 11.09 -15.19
C ALA A 340 18.39 11.98 -15.94
N LEU A 341 17.28 11.42 -16.43
CA LEU A 341 16.17 12.19 -16.98
C LEU A 341 15.55 13.08 -15.90
N ARG A 342 15.29 12.55 -14.69
CA ARG A 342 14.74 13.34 -13.57
C ARG A 342 15.69 14.48 -13.14
N GLU A 343 17.00 14.22 -13.13
CA GLU A 343 18.09 15.19 -12.88
C GLU A 343 18.14 16.27 -13.95
N ARG A 344 18.16 15.90 -15.23
CA ARG A 344 18.23 16.84 -16.36
C ARG A 344 17.04 17.77 -16.41
N LEU A 345 15.85 17.25 -16.11
CA LEU A 345 14.61 18.01 -16.06
C LEU A 345 14.41 18.73 -14.71
N ARG A 346 15.36 18.76 -13.76
CA ARG A 346 15.12 19.23 -12.36
C ARG A 346 14.44 20.60 -12.27
N THR A 347 14.75 21.53 -13.19
CA THR A 347 14.20 22.90 -13.26
C THR A 347 12.87 23.02 -14.00
N GLU A 348 12.44 21.98 -14.74
CA GLU A 348 11.17 21.99 -15.48
C GLU A 348 9.97 21.78 -14.53
N PRO A 349 8.97 22.70 -14.53
CA PRO A 349 7.75 22.55 -13.74
C PRO A 349 6.91 21.39 -14.28
N ARG A 350 6.75 20.33 -13.48
CA ARG A 350 5.97 19.14 -13.86
C ARG A 350 5.42 18.39 -12.65
N PHE A 351 4.36 17.63 -12.87
CA PHE A 351 4.04 16.51 -11.98
C PHE A 351 5.03 15.36 -12.19
N ARG A 352 5.29 14.59 -11.13
CA ARG A 352 6.14 13.39 -11.15
C ARG A 352 5.35 12.30 -10.46
N ILE A 353 5.18 11.15 -11.11
CA ILE A 353 4.46 10.03 -10.53
C ILE A 353 5.33 8.78 -10.65
N GLY A 354 5.49 8.04 -9.55
CA GLY A 354 6.33 6.85 -9.46
C GLY A 354 5.54 5.62 -9.02
N TYR A 355 5.36 4.70 -9.95
CA TYR A 355 4.81 3.36 -9.75
C TYR A 355 5.97 2.36 -9.68
N TYR A 356 5.97 1.48 -8.69
CA TYR A 356 7.06 0.53 -8.46
C TYR A 356 6.47 -0.87 -8.27
N CYS A 357 6.70 -1.75 -9.24
CA CYS A 357 6.28 -3.15 -9.18
C CYS A 357 7.17 -3.94 -8.21
N SER A 358 6.70 -5.10 -7.77
CA SER A 358 7.44 -5.96 -6.83
C SER A 358 7.13 -7.43 -7.07
N PRO A 359 8.13 -8.33 -7.08
CA PRO A 359 7.92 -9.76 -7.32
C PRO A 359 7.03 -10.46 -6.27
N HIS A 360 6.84 -9.84 -5.09
CA HIS A 360 5.99 -10.38 -4.03
C HIS A 360 4.51 -10.00 -4.18
N HIS A 361 4.18 -9.03 -5.06
CA HIS A 361 2.85 -8.43 -5.19
C HIS A 361 2.22 -8.67 -6.58
N VAL A 362 2.72 -9.66 -7.33
CA VAL A 362 2.23 -10.00 -8.68
C VAL A 362 0.77 -10.50 -8.73
N ASN A 363 0.16 -10.78 -7.58
CA ASN A 363 -1.28 -11.06 -7.44
C ASN A 363 -1.95 -10.11 -6.40
N SER A 364 -1.32 -8.98 -6.07
CA SER A 364 -1.89 -7.97 -5.17
C SER A 364 -2.49 -6.86 -6.02
N ALA A 365 -3.81 -6.91 -6.22
CA ALA A 365 -4.52 -6.04 -7.15
C ALA A 365 -4.24 -4.54 -6.91
N LEU A 366 -3.87 -3.84 -7.98
CA LEU A 366 -3.53 -2.41 -7.98
C LEU A 366 -2.36 -2.00 -7.07
N TRP A 367 -1.51 -2.94 -6.63
CA TRP A 367 -0.40 -2.67 -5.70
C TRP A 367 0.44 -1.42 -6.03
N PRO A 368 1.04 -1.25 -7.22
CA PRO A 368 1.89 -0.10 -7.49
C PRO A 368 1.11 1.22 -7.49
N VAL A 369 -0.19 1.19 -7.76
CA VAL A 369 -1.11 2.33 -7.78
C VAL A 369 -1.56 2.70 -6.36
N ILE A 370 -2.01 1.73 -5.57
CA ILE A 370 -2.33 1.89 -4.15
C ILE A 370 -1.13 2.47 -3.41
N ALA A 371 0.06 1.88 -3.59
CA ALA A 371 1.27 2.36 -2.96
C ALA A 371 1.66 3.78 -3.43
N GLN A 372 1.33 4.17 -4.67
CA GLN A 372 1.54 5.54 -5.14
C GLN A 372 0.55 6.52 -4.51
N LEU A 373 -0.74 6.17 -4.41
CA LEU A 373 -1.75 6.98 -3.74
C LEU A 373 -1.44 7.19 -2.25
N GLN A 374 -1.03 6.14 -1.53
CA GLN A 374 -0.60 6.22 -0.13
C GLN A 374 0.60 7.18 0.05
N ARG A 375 1.58 7.15 -0.87
CA ARG A 375 2.70 8.10 -0.90
C ARG A 375 2.24 9.52 -1.21
N ALA A 376 1.41 9.72 -2.23
CA ALA A 376 0.94 11.04 -2.64
C ALA A 376 0.06 11.72 -1.58
N ALA A 377 -0.80 10.95 -0.90
CA ALA A 377 -1.62 11.41 0.22
C ALA A 377 -0.80 11.65 1.51
N GLY A 378 0.47 11.22 1.56
CA GLY A 378 1.32 11.39 2.74
C GLY A 378 0.84 10.57 3.94
N TYR A 379 0.42 9.33 3.71
CA TYR A 379 0.02 8.41 4.77
C TYR A 379 1.20 8.06 5.68
N LEU A 380 0.93 8.06 6.98
CA LEU A 380 1.80 7.60 8.05
C LEU A 380 1.23 6.33 8.67
N HIS A 381 2.09 5.51 9.29
CA HIS A 381 1.63 4.29 9.97
C HIS A 381 0.66 4.62 11.12
N GLU A 382 0.94 5.69 11.86
CA GLU A 382 0.16 6.17 13.01
C GLU A 382 -1.13 6.94 12.65
N ASP A 383 -1.36 7.25 11.35
CA ASP A 383 -2.59 7.92 10.94
C ASP A 383 -3.81 7.02 11.21
N THR A 384 -4.83 7.56 11.88
CA THR A 384 -6.14 6.91 12.03
C THR A 384 -6.84 6.74 10.68
N PRO A 385 -7.78 5.78 10.52
CA PRO A 385 -8.51 5.62 9.27
C PRO A 385 -9.21 6.89 8.79
N SER A 386 -9.84 7.64 9.70
CA SER A 386 -10.50 8.92 9.38
C SER A 386 -9.52 9.97 8.84
N LEU A 387 -8.31 10.05 9.39
CA LEU A 387 -7.26 10.95 8.90
C LEU A 387 -6.70 10.50 7.53
N LYS A 388 -6.62 9.19 7.29
CA LYS A 388 -6.27 8.63 5.96
C LYS A 388 -7.33 9.01 4.91
N LEU A 389 -8.63 8.91 5.25
CA LEU A 389 -9.72 9.35 4.37
C LEU A 389 -9.67 10.85 4.07
N GLU A 390 -9.44 11.69 5.08
CA GLU A 390 -9.32 13.15 4.88
C GLU A 390 -8.11 13.53 4.00
N LYS A 391 -6.97 12.85 4.17
CA LYS A 391 -5.79 13.00 3.30
C LYS A 391 -6.06 12.54 1.87
N LEU A 392 -6.85 11.48 1.69
CA LEU A 392 -7.25 10.96 0.38
C LEU A 392 -8.20 11.90 -0.35
N ASP A 393 -9.21 12.43 0.35
CA ASP A 393 -10.13 13.45 -0.17
C ASP A 393 -9.38 14.69 -0.65
N ARG A 394 -8.48 15.22 0.18
CA ARG A 394 -7.58 16.33 -0.18
C ARG A 394 -6.66 16.02 -1.36
N LEU A 395 -6.32 14.75 -1.63
CA LEU A 395 -5.54 14.34 -2.82
C LEU A 395 -6.41 14.25 -4.08
N VAL A 396 -7.63 13.70 -3.94
CA VAL A 396 -8.59 13.55 -5.04
C VAL A 396 -9.02 14.93 -5.55
N GLY A 397 -9.42 15.83 -4.65
CA GLY A 397 -9.86 17.19 -5.00
C GLY A 397 -8.80 18.08 -5.67
N GLN A 398 -7.51 17.75 -5.57
CA GLN A 398 -6.44 18.46 -6.29
C GLN A 398 -6.47 18.23 -7.81
N ALA A 399 -7.06 17.12 -8.27
CA ALA A 399 -7.09 16.77 -9.69
C ALA A 399 -8.40 17.20 -10.39
N GLY A 400 -9.48 17.42 -9.65
CA GLY A 400 -10.79 17.80 -10.17
C GLY A 400 -11.93 17.34 -9.25
N GLU A 401 -13.16 17.59 -9.68
CA GLU A 401 -14.36 17.04 -9.04
C GLU A 401 -14.68 15.67 -9.64
N PHE A 402 -14.71 14.64 -8.79
CA PHE A 402 -14.98 13.25 -9.19
C PHE A 402 -16.23 12.68 -8.53
N GLY A 403 -17.11 13.50 -7.95
CA GLY A 403 -18.29 13.03 -7.22
C GLY A 403 -17.98 12.50 -5.82
N GLU A 404 -19.03 12.36 -4.99
CA GLU A 404 -18.92 11.99 -3.57
C GLU A 404 -18.51 10.52 -3.34
N ASP A 405 -18.66 9.64 -4.33
CA ASP A 405 -18.30 8.22 -4.24
C ASP A 405 -16.80 7.94 -4.49
N ALA A 406 -16.04 8.90 -5.02
CA ALA A 406 -14.65 8.69 -5.45
C ALA A 406 -13.71 8.30 -4.29
N VAL A 407 -13.82 8.99 -3.15
CA VAL A 407 -13.04 8.70 -1.94
C VAL A 407 -13.44 7.34 -1.34
N PRO A 408 -14.74 7.03 -1.14
CA PRO A 408 -15.17 5.68 -0.76
C PRO A 408 -14.66 4.56 -1.68
N ARG A 409 -14.62 4.76 -3.01
CA ARG A 409 -14.12 3.76 -3.96
C ARG A 409 -12.63 3.48 -3.83
N LEU A 410 -11.83 4.53 -3.69
CA LEU A 410 -10.39 4.39 -3.48
C LEU A 410 -10.12 3.75 -2.11
N ALA A 411 -10.86 4.14 -1.08
CA ALA A 411 -10.79 3.55 0.26
C ALA A 411 -11.14 2.04 0.29
N GLU A 412 -12.21 1.62 -0.38
CA GLU A 412 -12.64 0.22 -0.54
C GLU A 412 -11.49 -0.66 -1.08
N VAL A 413 -10.79 -0.19 -2.11
CA VAL A 413 -9.65 -0.89 -2.74
C VAL A 413 -8.39 -0.84 -1.88
N MET A 414 -8.15 0.29 -1.20
CA MET A 414 -7.03 0.46 -0.25
C MET A 414 -7.23 -0.30 1.07
N GLY A 415 -8.40 -0.90 1.31
CA GLY A 415 -8.73 -1.60 2.55
C GLY A 415 -8.93 -0.67 3.76
N LEU A 416 -9.32 0.58 3.53
CA LEU A 416 -9.62 1.55 4.60
C LEU A 416 -11.08 1.41 5.04
N PRO A 417 -11.37 1.30 6.35
CA PRO A 417 -12.75 1.35 6.83
C PRO A 417 -13.35 2.73 6.59
N LEU A 418 -14.62 2.76 6.20
CA LEU A 418 -15.37 3.99 5.91
C LEU A 418 -16.00 4.54 7.19
N ASP A 419 -15.27 5.41 7.87
CA ASP A 419 -15.75 6.18 9.03
C ASP A 419 -16.18 7.60 8.60
N GLY A 420 -17.00 8.28 9.41
CA GLY A 420 -17.17 9.74 9.29
C GLY A 420 -18.15 10.24 8.22
N GLY A 421 -19.17 9.46 7.86
CA GLY A 421 -20.28 9.89 6.98
C GLY A 421 -20.17 9.44 5.52
N TYR A 422 -19.03 8.87 5.12
CA TYR A 422 -18.88 8.20 3.83
C TYR A 422 -19.74 6.94 3.76
N VAL A 423 -20.46 6.76 2.65
CA VAL A 423 -21.30 5.57 2.39
C VAL A 423 -20.62 4.66 1.38
N ALA A 424 -20.58 3.36 1.66
CA ALA A 424 -20.08 2.36 0.72
C ALA A 424 -20.94 2.36 -0.56
N PRO A 425 -20.40 2.71 -1.74
CA PRO A 425 -21.24 2.92 -2.91
C PRO A 425 -21.63 1.57 -3.55
N GLY A 426 -22.90 1.47 -3.98
CA GLY A 426 -23.51 0.25 -4.51
C GLY A 426 -22.98 -0.18 -5.90
N GLY A 427 -23.68 -1.11 -6.54
CA GLY A 427 -23.36 -1.57 -7.90
C GLY A 427 -22.61 -2.89 -7.99
N THR A 428 -22.62 -3.48 -9.20
CA THR A 428 -21.99 -4.76 -9.52
C THR A 428 -20.45 -4.71 -9.47
N PRO A 429 -19.73 -5.84 -9.32
CA PRO A 429 -18.26 -5.88 -9.35
C PRO A 429 -17.63 -5.14 -10.54
N GLN A 430 -18.23 -5.28 -11.71
CA GLN A 430 -17.79 -4.65 -12.96
C GLN A 430 -18.00 -3.14 -12.93
N GLU A 431 -19.15 -2.67 -12.40
CA GLU A 431 -19.41 -1.23 -12.18
C GLU A 431 -18.40 -0.60 -11.24
N LYS A 432 -18.16 -1.24 -10.10
CA LYS A 432 -17.22 -0.75 -9.10
C LYS A 432 -15.80 -0.64 -9.65
N LYS A 433 -15.33 -1.64 -10.40
CA LYS A 433 -14.03 -1.63 -11.07
C LYS A 433 -13.96 -0.58 -12.19
N ALA A 434 -14.98 -0.50 -13.03
CA ALA A 434 -15.08 0.49 -14.10
C ALA A 434 -15.03 1.92 -13.55
N ARG A 435 -15.81 2.18 -12.49
CA ARG A 435 -15.81 3.45 -11.75
C ARG A 435 -14.44 3.78 -11.18
N LEU A 436 -13.83 2.86 -10.44
CA LEU A 436 -12.48 3.00 -9.91
C LEU A 436 -11.47 3.40 -11.00
N PHE A 437 -11.51 2.71 -12.14
CA PHE A 437 -10.64 3.03 -13.28
C PHE A 437 -10.96 4.41 -13.87
N GLY A 438 -12.23 4.79 -13.98
CA GLY A 438 -12.67 6.12 -14.39
C GLY A 438 -12.12 7.24 -13.49
N ILE A 439 -12.14 7.04 -12.16
CA ILE A 439 -11.57 7.98 -11.18
C ILE A 439 -10.06 8.11 -11.37
N LEU A 440 -9.33 6.99 -11.50
CA LEU A 440 -7.87 6.98 -11.66
C LEU A 440 -7.42 7.60 -12.99
N LEU A 441 -8.14 7.32 -14.09
CA LEU A 441 -7.91 7.92 -15.41
C LEU A 441 -8.24 9.42 -15.39
N GLY A 442 -9.37 9.80 -14.79
CA GLY A 442 -9.78 11.19 -14.62
C GLY A 442 -8.79 12.00 -13.78
N GLN A 443 -8.23 11.40 -12.72
CA GLN A 443 -7.18 12.01 -11.90
C GLN A 443 -5.91 12.26 -12.73
N MET A 444 -5.45 11.27 -13.49
CA MET A 444 -4.30 11.41 -14.41
C MET A 444 -4.53 12.54 -15.43
N GLU A 445 -5.70 12.56 -16.08
CA GLU A 445 -6.08 13.60 -17.02
C GLU A 445 -6.12 14.99 -16.37
N GLY A 446 -6.83 15.14 -15.25
CA GLY A 446 -7.00 16.39 -14.53
C GLY A 446 -5.67 17.02 -14.09
N LEU A 447 -4.78 16.21 -13.52
CA LEU A 447 -3.42 16.65 -13.16
C LEU A 447 -2.61 17.04 -14.41
N SER A 448 -2.68 16.27 -15.50
CA SER A 448 -1.92 16.57 -16.73
C SER A 448 -2.34 17.91 -17.37
N ARG A 449 -3.62 18.31 -17.25
CA ARG A 449 -4.13 19.60 -17.75
C ARG A 449 -3.55 20.81 -17.00
N GLN A 450 -3.11 20.65 -15.76
CA GLN A 450 -2.53 21.74 -14.96
C GLN A 450 -1.05 21.98 -15.28
N ARG A 451 -0.29 20.91 -15.53
CA ARG A 451 1.14 20.96 -15.90
C ARG A 451 1.57 19.62 -16.50
N PRO A 452 2.58 19.60 -17.40
CA PRO A 452 3.12 18.36 -17.95
C PRO A 452 3.50 17.34 -16.87
N MET A 453 3.39 16.05 -17.19
CA MET A 453 3.56 14.97 -16.22
C MET A 453 4.63 13.97 -16.67
N LEU A 454 5.60 13.68 -15.79
CA LEU A 454 6.52 12.56 -15.95
C LEU A 454 6.04 11.39 -15.10
N MET A 455 5.43 10.39 -15.72
CA MET A 455 5.08 9.12 -15.08
C MET A 455 6.22 8.13 -15.27
N VAL A 456 6.50 7.33 -14.25
CA VAL A 456 7.47 6.23 -14.34
C VAL A 456 6.86 4.98 -13.74
N LEU A 457 6.86 3.89 -14.51
CA LEU A 457 6.51 2.55 -14.07
C LEU A 457 7.77 1.69 -14.04
N GLU A 458 8.34 1.48 -12.84
CA GLU A 458 9.56 0.69 -12.68
C GLU A 458 9.23 -0.81 -12.55
N ASP A 459 9.99 -1.61 -13.31
CA ASP A 459 10.00 -3.06 -13.32
C ASP A 459 8.64 -3.73 -13.64
N ALA A 460 7.97 -3.24 -14.69
CA ALA A 460 6.63 -3.64 -15.16
C ALA A 460 6.42 -5.13 -15.51
N HIS A 461 7.47 -5.95 -15.44
CA HIS A 461 7.40 -7.41 -15.57
C HIS A 461 6.91 -8.10 -14.28
N TRP A 462 6.72 -7.34 -13.21
CA TRP A 462 6.04 -7.77 -11.97
C TRP A 462 4.75 -6.96 -11.72
N LEU A 463 4.09 -6.50 -12.79
CA LEU A 463 2.80 -5.82 -12.72
C LEU A 463 1.70 -6.83 -12.38
N ASP A 464 0.77 -6.47 -11.49
CA ASP A 464 -0.41 -7.31 -11.21
C ASP A 464 -1.44 -7.19 -12.35
N PRO A 465 -2.28 -8.21 -12.59
CA PRO A 465 -3.23 -8.23 -13.71
C PRO A 465 -4.22 -7.06 -13.77
N THR A 466 -4.67 -6.53 -12.62
CA THR A 466 -5.59 -5.40 -12.57
C THR A 466 -4.87 -4.08 -12.85
N SER A 467 -3.63 -3.91 -12.38
CA SER A 467 -2.78 -2.79 -12.82
C SER A 467 -2.46 -2.87 -14.30
N GLU A 468 -2.21 -4.05 -14.86
CA GLU A 468 -1.93 -4.22 -16.30
C GLU A 468 -3.10 -3.68 -17.16
N GLU A 469 -4.34 -4.04 -16.82
CA GLU A 469 -5.54 -3.53 -17.50
C GLU A 469 -5.69 -2.00 -17.35
N LEU A 470 -5.41 -1.45 -16.16
CA LEU A 470 -5.43 -0.01 -15.96
C LEU A 470 -4.34 0.70 -16.79
N PHE A 471 -3.12 0.16 -16.84
CA PHE A 471 -2.02 0.73 -17.62
C PHE A 471 -2.25 0.60 -19.12
N GLU A 472 -2.91 -0.45 -19.61
CA GLU A 472 -3.37 -0.55 -21.01
C GLU A 472 -4.32 0.61 -21.36
N ARG A 473 -5.32 0.89 -20.49
CA ARG A 473 -6.23 2.03 -20.65
C ARG A 473 -5.52 3.39 -20.54
N MET A 474 -4.55 3.53 -19.63
CA MET A 474 -3.73 4.75 -19.50
C MET A 474 -2.87 4.99 -20.75
N VAL A 475 -2.21 3.94 -21.28
CA VAL A 475 -1.37 4.03 -22.48
C VAL A 475 -2.17 4.52 -23.67
N ASP A 476 -3.38 4.00 -23.92
CA ASP A 476 -4.27 4.51 -24.97
C ASP A 476 -4.58 6.01 -24.79
N ARG A 477 -4.98 6.41 -23.58
CA ARG A 477 -5.38 7.80 -23.26
C ARG A 477 -4.25 8.81 -23.30
N ILE A 478 -3.01 8.41 -22.99
CA ILE A 478 -1.83 9.29 -22.96
C ILE A 478 -1.61 10.03 -24.29
N ARG A 479 -1.99 9.44 -25.43
CA ARG A 479 -1.71 9.96 -26.79
C ARG A 479 -2.04 11.45 -27.00
N GLY A 480 -3.07 11.97 -26.35
CA GLY A 480 -3.53 13.37 -26.46
C GLY A 480 -3.32 14.23 -25.20
N LEU A 481 -2.47 13.79 -24.28
CA LEU A 481 -2.23 14.43 -22.99
C LEU A 481 -0.76 14.82 -22.85
N PRO A 482 -0.42 15.85 -22.05
CA PRO A 482 0.97 16.29 -21.88
C PRO A 482 1.74 15.40 -20.89
N ILE A 483 1.85 14.10 -21.22
CA ILE A 483 2.38 13.04 -20.37
C ILE A 483 3.52 12.32 -21.09
N LEU A 484 4.65 12.16 -20.39
CA LEU A 484 5.67 11.17 -20.73
C LEU A 484 5.61 10.03 -19.71
N LEU A 485 5.25 8.83 -20.16
CA LEU A 485 5.34 7.60 -19.37
C LEU A 485 6.60 6.82 -19.74
N VAL A 486 7.52 6.65 -18.79
CA VAL A 486 8.70 5.79 -18.94
C VAL A 486 8.47 4.48 -18.19
N VAL A 487 8.44 3.37 -18.91
CA VAL A 487 8.23 2.03 -18.33
C VAL A 487 9.54 1.25 -18.38
N THR A 488 9.99 0.67 -17.27
CA THR A 488 11.19 -0.18 -17.25
C THR A 488 10.82 -1.66 -17.19
N LEU A 489 11.43 -2.48 -18.04
CA LEU A 489 11.12 -3.91 -18.16
C LEU A 489 12.36 -4.74 -18.51
N ARG A 490 12.19 -6.07 -18.52
CA ARG A 490 13.19 -7.03 -19.02
C ARG A 490 12.78 -7.54 -20.42
N PRO A 491 13.73 -7.91 -21.29
CA PRO A 491 13.45 -8.29 -22.67
C PRO A 491 12.77 -9.65 -22.85
N ASP A 492 12.71 -10.48 -21.79
CA ASP A 492 12.12 -11.82 -21.76
C ASP A 492 10.60 -11.83 -21.53
N VAL A 493 9.99 -10.68 -21.21
CA VAL A 493 8.55 -10.56 -20.95
C VAL A 493 7.85 -9.82 -22.10
N PRO A 494 6.86 -10.44 -22.78
CA PRO A 494 6.08 -9.77 -23.81
C PRO A 494 5.26 -8.63 -23.19
N THR A 495 5.19 -7.48 -23.86
CA THR A 495 4.42 -6.31 -23.38
C THR A 495 3.24 -6.03 -24.32
N PRO A 496 2.01 -5.81 -23.80
CA PRO A 496 0.84 -5.57 -24.65
C PRO A 496 0.89 -4.22 -25.37
N TRP A 497 1.67 -3.27 -24.86
CA TRP A 497 1.65 -1.87 -25.29
C TRP A 497 2.38 -1.56 -26.61
N THR A 498 3.03 -2.53 -27.27
CA THR A 498 3.81 -2.25 -28.51
C THR A 498 2.95 -1.86 -29.72
N ASN A 499 1.63 -2.02 -29.65
CA ASN A 499 0.72 -1.80 -30.77
C ASN A 499 0.27 -0.33 -30.94
N PHE A 500 0.64 0.58 -30.03
CA PHE A 500 0.23 1.98 -30.07
C PHE A 500 1.27 2.87 -30.80
N PRO A 501 0.84 3.84 -31.63
CA PRO A 501 1.75 4.63 -32.48
C PRO A 501 2.64 5.62 -31.71
N HIS A 502 2.28 5.97 -30.48
CA HIS A 502 3.03 6.88 -29.58
C HIS A 502 3.91 6.14 -28.57
N VAL A 503 4.06 4.81 -28.72
CA VAL A 503 4.94 3.97 -27.91
C VAL A 503 6.28 3.75 -28.62
N THR A 504 7.39 4.05 -27.93
CA THR A 504 8.76 3.82 -28.41
C THR A 504 9.45 2.73 -27.57
N LEU A 505 9.90 1.65 -28.21
CA LEU A 505 10.73 0.63 -27.56
C LEU A 505 12.21 1.04 -27.61
N LEU A 506 12.85 1.20 -26.44
CA LEU A 506 14.24 1.57 -26.27
C LEU A 506 14.99 0.45 -25.53
N SER A 507 15.81 -0.32 -26.26
CA SER A 507 16.62 -1.40 -25.70
C SER A 507 18.00 -0.90 -25.26
N LEU A 508 18.35 -1.08 -23.99
CA LEU A 508 19.66 -0.71 -23.45
C LEU A 508 20.71 -1.79 -23.71
N ASN A 509 21.67 -1.46 -24.59
CA ASN A 509 22.83 -2.30 -24.88
C ASN A 509 23.86 -2.29 -23.73
N ARG A 510 24.79 -3.25 -23.71
CA ARG A 510 25.93 -3.26 -22.77
C ARG A 510 26.91 -2.12 -23.07
N LEU A 511 27.60 -1.62 -22.04
CA LEU A 511 28.53 -0.51 -22.18
C LEU A 511 29.80 -0.91 -22.94
N GLY A 512 30.32 0.00 -23.75
CA GLY A 512 31.62 -0.15 -24.40
C GLY A 512 32.79 -0.03 -23.40
N ARG A 513 33.94 -0.64 -23.73
CA ARG A 513 35.15 -0.63 -22.88
C ARG A 513 35.57 0.75 -22.36
N PRO A 514 35.48 1.87 -23.11
CA PRO A 514 35.83 3.20 -22.58
C PRO A 514 34.95 3.60 -21.39
N ALA A 515 33.63 3.47 -21.52
CA ALA A 515 32.67 3.76 -20.45
C ALA A 515 32.90 2.87 -19.21
N CYS A 516 33.23 1.59 -19.42
CA CYS A 516 33.58 0.69 -18.32
C CYS A 516 34.87 1.12 -17.60
N ARG A 517 35.91 1.62 -18.30
CA ARG A 517 37.11 2.16 -17.62
C ARG A 517 36.78 3.36 -16.74
N THR A 518 35.94 4.27 -17.21
CA THR A 518 35.51 5.44 -16.41
C THR A 518 34.73 5.01 -15.16
N LEU A 519 33.87 4.00 -15.26
CA LEU A 519 33.18 3.40 -14.10
C LEU A 519 34.16 2.76 -13.10
N ILE A 520 35.18 2.02 -13.56
CA ILE A 520 36.23 1.43 -12.70
C ILE A 520 36.96 2.55 -11.94
N GLN A 521 37.38 3.61 -12.64
CA GLN A 521 38.07 4.75 -12.03
C GLN A 521 37.19 5.45 -10.97
N MET A 522 35.92 5.71 -11.28
CA MET A 522 34.99 6.30 -10.32
C MET A 522 34.74 5.41 -9.09
N ALA A 523 34.60 4.10 -9.28
CA ALA A 523 34.42 3.17 -8.17
C ALA A 523 35.69 3.00 -7.31
N ALA A 524 36.88 3.30 -7.85
CA ALA A 524 38.14 3.36 -7.10
C ALA A 524 38.37 4.70 -6.38
N GLY A 525 37.69 5.77 -6.79
CA GLY A 525 37.85 7.11 -6.21
C GLY A 525 39.24 7.68 -6.52
N GLU A 526 39.93 8.16 -5.49
CA GLU A 526 41.31 8.66 -5.60
C GLU A 526 42.35 7.54 -5.79
N ARG A 527 41.94 6.26 -5.74
CA ARG A 527 42.86 5.12 -5.77
C ARG A 527 43.24 4.71 -7.19
N SER A 528 44.53 4.70 -7.50
CA SER A 528 45.03 4.22 -8.79
C SER A 528 45.08 2.69 -8.84
N LEU A 529 44.43 2.08 -9.82
CA LEU A 529 44.42 0.63 -10.02
C LEU A 529 45.42 0.20 -11.12
N PRO A 530 46.26 -0.84 -10.90
CA PRO A 530 47.18 -1.33 -11.91
C PRO A 530 46.48 -1.76 -13.21
N PRO A 531 47.05 -1.48 -14.41
CA PRO A 531 46.39 -1.80 -15.69
C PRO A 531 45.97 -3.26 -15.85
N ILE A 532 46.74 -4.21 -15.29
CA ILE A 532 46.42 -5.64 -15.31
C ILE A 532 45.14 -5.97 -14.52
N VAL A 533 44.85 -5.24 -13.44
CA VAL A 533 43.62 -5.38 -12.66
C VAL A 533 42.45 -4.80 -13.44
N ILE A 534 42.64 -3.65 -14.09
CA ILE A 534 41.61 -3.01 -14.93
C ILE A 534 41.22 -3.93 -16.10
N GLU A 535 42.17 -4.51 -16.85
CA GLU A 535 41.84 -5.47 -17.92
C GLU A 535 41.13 -6.72 -17.39
N ALA A 536 41.53 -7.21 -16.21
CA ALA A 536 40.91 -8.39 -15.63
C ALA A 536 39.46 -8.12 -15.17
N ILE A 537 39.14 -6.92 -14.67
CA ILE A 537 37.76 -6.47 -14.42
C ILE A 537 36.99 -6.32 -15.76
N LEU A 538 37.57 -5.63 -16.75
CA LEU A 538 36.93 -5.43 -18.06
C LEU A 538 36.60 -6.75 -18.79
N SER A 539 37.47 -7.76 -18.67
CA SER A 539 37.27 -9.05 -19.34
C SER A 539 36.15 -9.91 -18.72
N ARG A 540 35.79 -9.68 -17.44
CA ARG A 540 34.78 -10.47 -16.73
C ARG A 540 33.43 -9.77 -16.59
N THR A 541 33.40 -8.44 -16.64
CA THR A 541 32.19 -7.62 -16.45
C THR A 541 31.22 -7.60 -17.62
N GLU A 542 31.68 -8.02 -18.81
CA GLU A 542 30.93 -8.03 -20.08
C GLU A 542 30.14 -6.73 -20.40
N GLY A 543 30.59 -5.59 -19.88
CA GLY A 543 29.95 -4.28 -20.10
C GLY A 543 28.66 -4.02 -19.29
N VAL A 544 28.33 -4.83 -18.29
CA VAL A 544 27.17 -4.57 -17.40
C VAL A 544 27.59 -3.58 -16.30
N PRO A 545 27.01 -2.36 -16.20
CA PRO A 545 27.47 -1.30 -15.29
C PRO A 545 27.57 -1.74 -13.82
N LEU A 546 26.52 -2.38 -13.30
CA LEU A 546 26.50 -2.88 -11.91
C LEU A 546 27.62 -3.89 -11.66
N PHE A 547 27.94 -4.73 -12.65
CA PHE A 547 29.01 -5.72 -12.52
C PHE A 547 30.38 -5.05 -12.50
N VAL A 548 30.58 -4.00 -13.31
CA VAL A 548 31.80 -3.16 -13.27
C VAL A 548 32.01 -2.53 -11.90
N GLU A 549 30.96 -1.94 -11.34
CA GLU A 549 31.00 -1.27 -10.04
C GLU A 549 31.29 -2.27 -8.91
N GLU A 550 30.53 -3.36 -8.83
CA GLU A 550 30.66 -4.34 -7.73
C GLU A 550 31.94 -5.17 -7.82
N LEU A 551 32.44 -5.54 -9.00
CA LEU A 551 33.77 -6.17 -9.10
C LEU A 551 34.88 -5.22 -8.64
N THR A 552 34.78 -3.93 -8.99
CA THR A 552 35.79 -2.94 -8.58
C THR A 552 35.82 -2.81 -7.05
N LYS A 553 34.66 -2.66 -6.40
CA LYS A 553 34.56 -2.66 -4.92
C LYS A 553 35.12 -3.95 -4.31
N THR A 554 34.73 -5.12 -4.82
CA THR A 554 35.20 -6.41 -4.30
C THR A 554 36.72 -6.56 -4.38
N VAL A 555 37.34 -6.04 -5.44
CA VAL A 555 38.79 -6.06 -5.66
C VAL A 555 39.51 -5.03 -4.78
N LEU A 556 38.94 -3.85 -4.57
CA LEU A 556 39.46 -2.85 -3.61
C LEU A 556 39.42 -3.33 -2.15
N GLU A 557 38.42 -4.15 -1.81
CA GLU A 557 38.27 -4.79 -0.48
C GLU A 557 39.11 -6.07 -0.31
N ALA A 558 39.77 -6.56 -1.36
CA ALA A 558 40.55 -7.80 -1.29
C ALA A 558 41.92 -7.58 -0.63
N ALA A 559 42.38 -8.56 0.15
CA ALA A 559 43.71 -8.57 0.77
C ALA A 559 44.83 -8.93 -0.23
N ILE A 560 44.95 -8.14 -1.30
CA ILE A 560 45.93 -8.32 -2.39
C ILE A 560 46.80 -7.06 -2.60
N TRP A 561 46.69 -6.08 -1.71
CA TRP A 561 47.32 -4.77 -1.82
C TRP A 561 48.44 -4.60 -0.79
N LYS A 562 49.55 -3.98 -1.20
CA LYS A 562 50.60 -3.54 -0.28
C LYS A 562 50.23 -2.22 0.36
N THR A 563 50.65 -2.03 1.61
CA THR A 563 50.63 -0.72 2.27
C THR A 563 51.76 0.14 1.70
N THR A 564 51.42 1.05 0.79
CA THR A 564 52.35 2.02 0.19
C THR A 564 52.54 3.23 1.10
N ALA A 565 53.69 3.90 1.02
CA ALA A 565 54.03 5.07 1.83
C ALA A 565 53.50 6.41 1.29
N VAL A 566 52.68 6.35 0.23
CA VAL A 566 52.05 7.49 -0.44
C VAL A 566 50.55 7.20 -0.51
N ASP A 567 49.73 8.03 0.12
CA ASP A 567 48.27 7.90 0.07
C ASP A 567 47.79 8.03 -1.40
N GLY A 568 47.26 6.94 -1.97
CA GLY A 568 46.57 6.94 -3.27
C GLY A 568 46.88 5.75 -4.19
N ASP A 569 48.14 5.30 -4.26
CA ASP A 569 48.53 4.26 -5.22
C ASP A 569 48.45 2.84 -4.63
N LEU A 570 47.64 1.97 -5.26
CA LEU A 570 47.47 0.57 -4.87
C LEU A 570 48.40 -0.35 -5.67
N GLU A 571 49.49 -0.81 -5.03
CA GLU A 571 50.35 -1.86 -5.59
C GLU A 571 49.91 -3.27 -5.18
N LEU A 572 50.03 -4.24 -6.09
CA LEU A 572 49.74 -5.65 -5.82
C LEU A 572 50.80 -6.29 -4.91
N ASP A 573 50.35 -7.10 -3.94
CA ASP A 573 51.22 -7.93 -3.12
C ASP A 573 51.59 -9.25 -3.83
N GLY A 574 52.37 -9.10 -4.91
CA GLY A 574 52.82 -10.21 -5.77
C GLY A 574 52.02 -10.33 -7.08
N PRO A 575 52.10 -11.47 -7.79
CA PRO A 575 51.35 -11.69 -9.01
C PRO A 575 49.85 -11.85 -8.71
N LEU A 576 48.98 -11.24 -9.54
CA LEU A 576 47.53 -11.33 -9.38
C LEU A 576 47.07 -12.80 -9.35
N PRO A 577 46.50 -13.31 -8.24
CA PRO A 577 46.07 -14.70 -8.17
C PRO A 577 44.92 -14.98 -9.15
N PRO A 578 44.88 -16.15 -9.83
CA PRO A 578 43.84 -16.44 -10.83
C PRO A 578 42.39 -16.33 -10.31
N LEU A 579 42.22 -16.60 -9.00
CA LEU A 579 40.95 -16.58 -8.26
C LEU A 579 40.72 -15.29 -7.45
N ALA A 580 41.65 -14.32 -7.44
CA ALA A 580 41.51 -13.09 -6.63
C ALA A 580 40.40 -12.16 -7.14
N ILE A 581 40.06 -12.29 -8.42
CA ILE A 581 38.89 -11.65 -9.01
C ILE A 581 37.79 -12.72 -9.12
N PRO A 582 36.56 -12.46 -8.67
CA PRO A 582 35.42 -13.34 -8.87
C PRO A 582 35.13 -13.63 -10.36
N ALA A 583 34.50 -14.77 -10.67
CA ALA A 583 34.14 -15.13 -12.05
C ALA A 583 32.81 -14.49 -12.48
N THR A 584 31.84 -14.39 -11.56
CA THR A 584 30.52 -13.82 -11.80
C THR A 584 30.18 -12.68 -10.82
N LEU A 585 29.12 -11.92 -11.11
CA LEU A 585 28.58 -10.91 -10.19
C LEU A 585 28.09 -11.54 -8.88
N GLN A 586 27.52 -12.75 -8.96
CA GLN A 586 27.06 -13.49 -7.79
C GLN A 586 28.24 -13.86 -6.89
N ASP A 587 29.32 -14.40 -7.45
CA ASP A 587 30.56 -14.69 -6.70
C ASP A 587 31.13 -13.42 -6.05
N SER A 588 31.06 -12.29 -6.76
CA SER A 588 31.53 -10.99 -6.26
C SER A 588 30.73 -10.54 -5.04
N LEU A 589 29.40 -10.54 -5.13
CA LEU A 589 28.50 -10.17 -4.04
C LEU A 589 28.59 -11.14 -2.86
N MET A 590 28.76 -12.44 -3.12
CA MET A 590 29.00 -13.46 -2.10
C MET A 590 30.32 -13.20 -1.36
N ALA A 591 31.42 -12.92 -2.06
CA ALA A 591 32.71 -12.61 -1.44
C ALA A 591 32.67 -11.35 -0.57
N ARG A 592 31.85 -10.35 -0.92
CA ARG A 592 31.60 -9.17 -0.06
C ARG A 592 30.81 -9.54 1.20
N LEU A 593 29.73 -10.33 1.04
CA LEU A 593 28.91 -10.81 2.17
C LEU A 593 29.69 -11.73 3.13
N ASP A 594 30.58 -12.59 2.62
CA ASP A 594 31.41 -13.48 3.43
C ASP A 594 32.38 -12.72 4.34
N ARG A 595 32.90 -11.57 3.89
CA ARG A 595 33.73 -10.65 4.70
C ARG A 595 32.96 -9.92 5.80
N LEU A 596 31.63 -9.94 5.76
CA LEU A 596 30.74 -9.23 6.69
C LEU A 596 30.08 -10.17 7.70
N ALA A 597 30.76 -11.25 8.14
CA ALA A 597 30.30 -12.02 9.29
C ALA A 597 30.42 -11.18 10.59
N PRO A 598 29.38 -11.07 11.43
CA PRO A 598 28.10 -11.81 11.43
C PRO A 598 26.94 -11.16 10.65
N ALA A 599 27.07 -9.91 10.19
CA ALA A 599 26.02 -9.18 9.47
C ALA A 599 25.49 -9.87 8.19
N ARG A 600 26.23 -10.83 7.63
CA ARG A 600 25.76 -11.78 6.62
C ARG A 600 24.42 -12.44 6.98
N GLU A 601 24.23 -12.89 8.22
CA GLU A 601 22.99 -13.57 8.63
C GLU A 601 21.79 -12.61 8.57
N VAL A 602 21.99 -11.37 9.01
CA VAL A 602 20.99 -10.29 8.91
C VAL A 602 20.63 -10.01 7.45
N ALA A 603 21.62 -9.96 6.54
CA ALA A 603 21.38 -9.79 5.11
C ALA A 603 20.62 -10.98 4.49
N GLN A 604 20.89 -12.21 4.93
CA GLN A 604 20.17 -13.41 4.49
C GLN A 604 18.71 -13.43 4.96
N ILE A 605 18.45 -13.05 6.22
CA ILE A 605 17.10 -12.90 6.77
C ILE A 605 16.33 -11.83 6.01
N ALA A 606 16.91 -10.63 5.90
CA ALA A 606 16.33 -9.52 5.15
C ALA A 606 16.02 -9.89 3.70
N ALA A 607 16.91 -10.64 3.04
CA ALA A 607 16.71 -11.08 1.66
C ALA A 607 15.55 -12.08 1.48
N CYS A 608 15.18 -12.82 2.52
CA CYS A 608 13.99 -13.68 2.53
C CYS A 608 12.71 -12.87 2.75
N ILE A 609 12.75 -11.73 3.44
CA ILE A 609 11.61 -10.83 3.64
C ILE A 609 11.29 -10.09 2.34
N GLY A 610 12.28 -9.44 1.73
CA GLY A 610 12.06 -8.67 0.51
C GLY A 610 13.21 -7.73 0.15
N ARG A 611 12.93 -6.79 -0.77
CA ARG A 611 13.88 -5.71 -1.11
C ARG A 611 13.86 -4.58 -0.07
N GLU A 612 12.70 -4.35 0.54
CA GLU A 612 12.41 -3.41 1.60
C GLU A 612 12.02 -4.22 2.86
N PHE A 613 12.49 -3.82 4.03
CA PHE A 613 12.25 -4.51 5.30
C PHE A 613 12.36 -3.56 6.49
N GLU A 614 11.62 -3.83 7.56
CA GLU A 614 11.67 -3.05 8.81
C GLU A 614 12.59 -3.72 9.86
N GLU A 615 13.24 -2.91 10.69
CA GLU A 615 14.20 -3.38 11.70
C GLU A 615 13.57 -4.32 12.74
N ASP A 616 12.34 -4.06 13.17
CA ASP A 616 11.64 -4.87 14.18
C ASP A 616 11.26 -6.26 13.64
N VAL A 617 10.85 -6.36 12.38
CA VAL A 617 10.56 -7.63 11.71
C VAL A 617 11.84 -8.47 11.59
N VAL A 618 12.95 -7.87 11.13
CA VAL A 618 14.25 -8.57 11.07
C VAL A 618 14.72 -8.98 12.46
N GLY A 619 14.62 -8.11 13.46
CA GLY A 619 15.01 -8.41 14.84
C GLY A 619 14.20 -9.54 15.46
N ALA A 620 12.89 -9.55 15.24
CA ALA A 620 12.00 -10.61 15.69
C ALA A 620 12.30 -11.97 15.06
N ILE A 621 12.78 -11.99 13.81
CA ILE A 621 13.23 -13.23 13.16
C ILE A 621 14.62 -13.61 13.66
N ALA A 622 15.60 -12.70 13.63
CA ALA A 622 17.00 -12.97 13.98
C ALA A 622 17.19 -13.38 15.45
N GLY A 623 16.40 -12.81 16.36
CA GLY A 623 16.51 -13.07 17.81
C GLY A 623 17.74 -12.42 18.46
N TYR A 624 18.38 -11.47 17.79
CA TYR A 624 19.51 -10.72 18.33
C TYR A 624 19.05 -9.59 19.28
N PRO A 625 19.84 -9.26 20.32
CA PRO A 625 19.66 -8.01 21.06
C PRO A 625 19.78 -6.78 20.14
N GLN A 626 18.98 -5.74 20.40
CA GLN A 626 18.90 -4.54 19.56
C GLN A 626 20.28 -3.87 19.27
N PRO A 627 21.23 -3.76 20.21
CA PRO A 627 22.57 -3.24 19.90
C PRO A 627 23.38 -4.08 18.89
N GLN A 628 23.19 -5.42 18.88
CA GLN A 628 23.86 -6.31 17.94
C GLN A 628 23.23 -6.23 16.54
N LEU A 629 21.90 -6.11 16.47
CA LEU A 629 21.19 -5.90 15.20
C LEU A 629 21.57 -4.56 14.57
N ALA A 630 21.55 -3.47 15.35
CA ALA A 630 21.94 -2.14 14.89
C ALA A 630 23.39 -2.11 14.39
N ALA A 631 24.32 -2.78 15.07
CA ALA A 631 25.71 -2.91 14.63
C ALA A 631 25.82 -3.67 13.28
N ALA A 632 25.06 -4.74 13.09
CA ALA A 632 25.04 -5.51 11.85
C ALA A 632 24.43 -4.73 10.67
N LEU A 633 23.30 -4.05 10.90
CA LEU A 633 22.68 -3.17 9.90
C LEU A 633 23.60 -2.00 9.53
N GLY A 634 24.27 -1.40 10.52
CA GLY A 634 25.30 -0.38 10.30
C GLY A 634 26.49 -0.88 9.48
N GLN A 635 26.94 -2.13 9.67
CA GLN A 635 27.97 -2.74 8.81
C GLN A 635 27.48 -2.92 7.36
N LEU A 636 26.24 -3.37 7.13
CA LEU A 636 25.66 -3.52 5.79
C LEU A 636 25.46 -2.16 5.08
N CYS A 637 25.08 -1.11 5.83
CA CYS A 637 25.03 0.26 5.33
C CYS A 637 26.42 0.78 4.94
N LYS A 638 27.44 0.58 5.80
CA LYS A 638 28.83 1.01 5.53
C LYS A 638 29.46 0.25 4.37
N ALA A 639 29.09 -1.00 4.14
CA ALA A 639 29.44 -1.76 2.94
C ALA A 639 28.63 -1.34 1.69
N GLY A 640 27.64 -0.46 1.81
CA GLY A 640 26.79 -0.01 0.71
C GLY A 640 25.89 -1.10 0.11
N LEU A 641 25.62 -2.19 0.85
CA LEU A 641 24.76 -3.29 0.39
C LEU A 641 23.28 -2.96 0.63
N ILE A 642 22.99 -2.30 1.75
CA ILE A 642 21.68 -1.73 2.08
C ILE A 642 21.79 -0.23 2.32
N GLN A 643 20.64 0.43 2.40
CA GLN A 643 20.49 1.84 2.79
C GLN A 643 19.35 1.95 3.80
N ARG A 644 19.55 2.75 4.84
CA ARG A 644 18.55 3.07 5.88
C ARG A 644 17.54 4.10 5.36
N GLY A 645 16.29 4.01 5.78
CA GLY A 645 15.22 4.94 5.48
C GLY A 645 14.05 4.83 6.46
N GLY A 646 12.91 5.42 6.11
CA GLY A 646 11.81 5.61 7.05
C GLY A 646 12.07 6.78 8.02
N MET A 647 11.15 7.01 8.96
CA MET A 647 11.26 8.03 10.00
C MET A 647 11.36 7.36 11.37
N PRO A 648 12.14 7.90 12.33
CA PRO A 648 12.05 7.49 13.73
C PRO A 648 10.59 7.49 14.22
N PRO A 649 10.16 6.54 15.07
CA PRO A 649 10.99 5.57 15.79
C PRO A 649 11.24 4.23 15.06
N ARG A 650 10.76 4.03 13.83
CA ARG A 650 10.93 2.75 13.10
C ARG A 650 11.80 2.91 11.85
N HIS A 651 12.95 2.24 11.83
CA HIS A 651 13.84 2.23 10.68
C HIS A 651 13.42 1.18 9.66
N ALA A 652 13.18 1.65 8.43
CA ALA A 652 13.09 0.80 7.25
C ALA A 652 14.47 0.70 6.61
N TYR A 653 14.74 -0.38 5.90
CA TYR A 653 15.97 -0.59 5.16
C TYR A 653 15.64 -1.14 3.78
N ASN A 654 16.46 -0.77 2.81
CA ASN A 654 16.32 -1.18 1.42
C ASN A 654 17.64 -1.73 0.89
N PHE A 655 17.61 -2.83 0.13
CA PHE A 655 18.78 -3.24 -0.65
C PHE A 655 19.03 -2.26 -1.79
N LYS A 656 20.26 -1.71 -1.89
CA LYS A 656 20.63 -0.76 -2.96
C LYS A 656 20.32 -1.34 -4.36
N HIS A 657 20.59 -2.64 -4.54
CA HIS A 657 20.28 -3.37 -5.77
C HIS A 657 19.54 -4.69 -5.49
N ALA A 658 18.55 -5.03 -6.32
CA ALA A 658 17.84 -6.31 -6.22
C ALA A 658 18.77 -7.53 -6.32
N LEU A 659 19.84 -7.43 -7.13
CA LEU A 659 20.83 -8.50 -7.26
C LEU A 659 21.66 -8.76 -5.98
N VAL A 660 21.76 -7.79 -5.06
CA VAL A 660 22.39 -7.98 -3.74
C VAL A 660 21.48 -8.85 -2.85
N ARG A 661 20.18 -8.54 -2.83
CA ARG A 661 19.15 -9.39 -2.20
C ARG A 661 19.19 -10.80 -2.79
N ASP A 662 19.18 -10.91 -4.12
CA ASP A 662 19.14 -12.20 -4.81
C ASP A 662 20.39 -13.04 -4.51
N ALA A 663 21.58 -12.42 -4.47
CA ALA A 663 22.82 -13.09 -4.06
C ALA A 663 22.76 -13.57 -2.60
N ALA A 664 22.33 -12.71 -1.66
CA ALA A 664 22.18 -13.08 -0.25
C ALA A 664 21.21 -14.26 -0.09
N TYR A 665 20.04 -14.19 -0.72
CA TYR A 665 19.04 -15.28 -0.75
C TYR A 665 19.60 -16.57 -1.36
N ALA A 666 20.35 -16.46 -2.48
CA ALA A 666 20.95 -17.60 -3.16
C ALA A 666 21.94 -18.37 -2.28
N THR A 667 22.63 -17.71 -1.34
CA THR A 667 23.58 -18.38 -0.43
C THR A 667 22.93 -19.31 0.61
N LEU A 668 21.62 -19.22 0.83
CA LEU A 668 20.92 -20.06 1.79
C LEU A 668 20.64 -21.46 1.22
N LEU A 669 20.87 -22.49 2.04
CA LEU A 669 20.41 -23.86 1.76
C LEU A 669 18.88 -23.92 1.73
N LYS A 670 18.30 -24.85 0.95
CA LYS A 670 16.83 -25.01 0.83
C LYS A 670 16.14 -25.17 2.19
N SER A 671 16.71 -25.97 3.10
CA SER A 671 16.19 -26.16 4.45
C SER A 671 16.22 -24.87 5.28
N SER A 672 17.29 -24.08 5.20
CA SER A 672 17.40 -22.78 5.86
C SER A 672 16.39 -21.77 5.30
N ARG A 673 16.17 -21.75 3.99
CA ARG A 673 15.11 -20.91 3.37
C ARG A 673 13.73 -21.29 3.90
N GLN A 674 13.38 -22.59 3.92
CA GLN A 674 12.11 -23.06 4.47
C GLN A 674 11.92 -22.62 5.93
N GLN A 675 12.94 -22.79 6.78
CA GLN A 675 12.89 -22.35 8.17
C GLN A 675 12.73 -20.83 8.31
N LEU A 676 13.39 -20.04 7.47
CA LEU A 676 13.28 -18.58 7.48
C LEU A 676 11.92 -18.10 6.97
N HIS A 677 11.42 -18.63 5.85
CA HIS A 677 10.09 -18.29 5.32
C HIS A 677 8.98 -18.65 6.32
N ALA A 678 9.04 -19.80 6.99
CA ALA A 678 8.10 -20.16 8.05
C ALA A 678 8.14 -19.18 9.24
N ARG A 679 9.34 -18.73 9.67
CA ARG A 679 9.52 -17.71 10.71
C ARG A 679 9.03 -16.33 10.27
N ILE A 680 9.22 -15.95 9.00
CA ILE A 680 8.72 -14.69 8.44
C ILE A 680 7.20 -14.66 8.46
N ALA A 681 6.53 -15.72 8.00
CA ALA A 681 5.07 -15.80 8.04
C ALA A 681 4.53 -15.60 9.47
N GLN A 682 5.09 -16.31 10.46
CA GLN A 682 4.75 -16.17 11.88
C GLN A 682 5.07 -14.77 12.44
N ALA A 683 6.14 -14.12 11.99
CA ALA A 683 6.49 -12.78 12.40
C ALA A 683 5.51 -11.74 11.84
N ILE A 684 5.09 -11.88 10.58
CA ILE A 684 4.07 -11.02 9.95
C ILE A 684 2.73 -11.19 10.67
N GLU A 685 2.26 -12.44 10.88
CA GLU A 685 1.02 -12.73 11.64
C GLU A 685 0.97 -12.04 13.01
N ARG A 686 2.10 -11.98 13.72
CA ARG A 686 2.18 -11.43 15.08
C ARG A 686 2.40 -9.91 15.11
N LEU A 687 3.22 -9.37 14.20
CA LEU A 687 3.70 -7.98 14.26
C LEU A 687 3.03 -7.04 13.27
N ARG A 688 2.37 -7.58 12.25
CA ARG A 688 1.70 -6.84 11.16
C ARG A 688 0.39 -7.56 10.76
N PRO A 689 -0.59 -7.72 11.67
CA PRO A 689 -1.89 -8.32 11.34
C PRO A 689 -2.58 -7.60 10.16
N GLU A 690 -2.36 -6.30 9.99
CA GLU A 690 -2.85 -5.51 8.86
C GLU A 690 -2.33 -5.99 7.49
N ILE A 691 -1.15 -6.62 7.44
CA ILE A 691 -0.65 -7.28 6.21
C ILE A 691 -1.31 -8.64 6.04
N ALA A 692 -1.50 -9.40 7.12
CA ALA A 692 -2.15 -10.71 7.07
C ALA A 692 -3.62 -10.62 6.65
N GLU A 693 -4.32 -9.54 7.01
CA GLU A 693 -5.70 -9.26 6.63
C GLU A 693 -5.81 -8.55 5.27
N GLY A 694 -4.97 -7.54 5.02
CA GLY A 694 -5.05 -6.69 3.83
C GLY A 694 -4.34 -7.24 2.58
N GLN A 695 -3.37 -8.13 2.76
CA GLN A 695 -2.51 -8.75 1.73
C GLN A 695 -2.13 -10.22 2.10
N PRO A 696 -3.12 -11.08 2.41
CA PRO A 696 -2.91 -12.47 2.84
C PRO A 696 -2.05 -13.32 1.87
N GLU A 697 -2.02 -12.99 0.58
CA GLU A 697 -1.20 -13.66 -0.43
C GLU A 697 0.32 -13.61 -0.13
N ILE A 698 0.78 -12.57 0.59
CA ILE A 698 2.18 -12.46 1.03
C ILE A 698 2.47 -13.51 2.12
N VAL A 699 1.57 -13.60 3.11
CA VAL A 699 1.67 -14.58 4.20
C VAL A 699 1.56 -16.00 3.64
N ALA A 700 0.67 -16.23 2.67
CA ALA A 700 0.59 -17.49 1.93
C ALA A 700 1.91 -17.87 1.26
N HIS A 701 2.55 -16.94 0.53
CA HIS A 701 3.84 -17.17 -0.12
C HIS A 701 4.91 -17.61 0.89
N HIS A 702 5.02 -16.94 2.04
CA HIS A 702 5.97 -17.34 3.08
C HIS A 702 5.63 -18.68 3.76
N PHE A 703 4.35 -19.08 3.90
CA PHE A 703 4.04 -20.44 4.36
C PHE A 703 4.37 -21.52 3.32
N ILE A 704 4.10 -21.27 2.04
CA ILE A 704 4.36 -22.21 0.94
C ILE A 704 5.87 -22.43 0.78
N GLU A 705 6.65 -21.35 0.64
CA GLU A 705 8.12 -21.42 0.62
C GLU A 705 8.69 -21.92 1.95
N GLY A 706 7.95 -21.74 3.05
CA GLY A 706 8.25 -22.29 4.37
C GLY A 706 8.10 -23.80 4.49
N GLY A 707 7.54 -24.48 3.49
CA GLY A 707 7.23 -25.91 3.54
C GLY A 707 5.98 -26.25 4.36
N LEU A 708 5.08 -25.28 4.57
CA LEU A 708 3.81 -25.41 5.29
C LEU A 708 2.62 -25.11 4.34
N PRO A 709 2.42 -25.91 3.27
CA PRO A 709 1.46 -25.61 2.22
C PRO A 709 0.02 -25.51 2.73
N ASP A 710 -0.36 -26.27 3.75
CA ASP A 710 -1.71 -26.31 4.31
C ASP A 710 -2.07 -24.97 4.98
N ARG A 711 -1.13 -24.34 5.70
CA ARG A 711 -1.29 -22.95 6.19
C ARG A 711 -1.32 -21.96 5.04
N GLY A 712 -0.49 -22.18 4.01
CA GLY A 712 -0.50 -21.37 2.79
C GLY A 712 -1.85 -21.38 2.07
N ALA A 713 -2.52 -22.53 2.00
CA ALA A 713 -3.84 -22.70 1.39
C ALA A 713 -4.93 -21.88 2.11
N ILE A 714 -4.92 -21.83 3.46
CA ILE A 714 -5.83 -20.99 4.24
C ILE A 714 -5.68 -19.51 3.84
N TYR A 715 -4.44 -19.02 3.74
CA TYR A 715 -4.18 -17.64 3.33
C TYR A 715 -4.47 -17.37 1.84
N LEU A 716 -4.27 -18.34 0.93
CA LEU A 716 -4.71 -18.20 -0.47
C LEU A 716 -6.24 -18.17 -0.62
N LEU A 717 -6.98 -18.90 0.22
CA LEU A 717 -8.44 -18.82 0.26
C LEU A 717 -8.91 -17.43 0.73
N ALA A 718 -8.26 -16.88 1.77
CA ALA A 718 -8.50 -15.52 2.23
C ALA A 718 -8.16 -14.46 1.16
N ALA A 719 -7.03 -14.64 0.47
CA ALA A 719 -6.64 -13.78 -0.65
C ALA A 719 -7.67 -13.81 -1.78
N GLY A 720 -8.10 -15.00 -2.21
CA GLY A 720 -9.10 -15.15 -3.27
C GLY A 720 -10.44 -14.48 -2.93
N ARG A 721 -10.87 -14.56 -1.67
CA ARG A 721 -12.04 -13.83 -1.16
C ARG A 721 -11.84 -12.32 -1.23
N LEU A 722 -10.70 -11.82 -0.75
CA LEU A 722 -10.37 -10.39 -0.75
C LEU A 722 -10.24 -9.83 -2.17
N ALA A 723 -9.65 -10.60 -3.10
CA ALA A 723 -9.56 -10.26 -4.51
C ALA A 723 -10.94 -10.26 -5.20
N LYS A 724 -11.82 -11.24 -4.94
CA LYS A 724 -13.23 -11.22 -5.42
C LYS A 724 -13.95 -9.98 -4.89
N ALA A 725 -13.80 -9.67 -3.59
CA ALA A 725 -14.41 -8.51 -2.94
C ALA A 725 -13.88 -7.16 -3.48
N ARG A 726 -12.60 -7.08 -3.87
CA ARG A 726 -11.98 -5.93 -4.55
C ARG A 726 -12.15 -5.94 -6.08
N HIS A 727 -12.93 -6.89 -6.62
CA HIS A 727 -13.24 -7.05 -8.05
C HIS A 727 -12.03 -7.34 -8.96
N ALA A 728 -10.98 -7.90 -8.36
CA ALA A 728 -9.76 -8.37 -8.99
C ALA A 728 -9.90 -9.84 -9.41
N ALA A 729 -10.74 -10.10 -10.41
CA ALA A 729 -11.13 -11.46 -10.80
C ALA A 729 -9.96 -12.35 -11.23
N ARG A 730 -8.96 -11.80 -11.96
CA ARG A 730 -7.80 -12.56 -12.45
C ARG A 730 -6.90 -13.01 -11.29
N GLU A 731 -6.67 -12.12 -10.33
CA GLU A 731 -5.93 -12.37 -9.10
C GLU A 731 -6.65 -13.40 -8.23
N ALA A 732 -7.98 -13.26 -8.08
CA ALA A 732 -8.80 -14.23 -7.36
C ALA A 732 -8.71 -15.63 -7.97
N VAL A 733 -8.87 -15.77 -9.30
CA VAL A 733 -8.69 -17.05 -10.00
C VAL A 733 -7.28 -17.61 -9.78
N SER A 734 -6.24 -16.79 -9.97
CA SER A 734 -4.83 -17.19 -9.78
C SER A 734 -4.54 -17.74 -8.38
N GLN A 735 -5.04 -17.05 -7.33
CA GLN A 735 -4.88 -17.43 -5.94
C GLN A 735 -5.69 -18.70 -5.60
N LEU A 736 -6.96 -18.77 -6.01
CA LEU A 736 -7.85 -19.90 -5.75
C LEU A 736 -7.42 -21.17 -6.50
N GLU A 737 -6.98 -21.07 -7.76
CA GLU A 737 -6.39 -22.20 -8.48
C GLU A 737 -5.08 -22.67 -7.84
N THR A 738 -4.27 -21.75 -7.29
CA THR A 738 -3.06 -22.14 -6.53
C THR A 738 -3.43 -22.86 -5.24
N CYS A 739 -4.43 -22.38 -4.50
CA CYS A 739 -4.95 -23.04 -3.31
C CYS A 739 -5.44 -24.47 -3.62
N LEU A 740 -6.29 -24.59 -4.65
CA LEU A 740 -6.83 -25.86 -5.15
C LEU A 740 -5.72 -26.85 -5.56
N ARG A 741 -4.62 -26.37 -6.17
CA ARG A 741 -3.45 -27.21 -6.49
C ARG A 741 -2.70 -27.70 -5.25
N LEU A 742 -2.67 -26.93 -4.16
CA LEU A 742 -2.04 -27.35 -2.91
C LEU A 742 -2.89 -28.42 -2.19
N THR A 743 -4.18 -28.15 -1.97
CA THR A 743 -5.09 -29.10 -1.28
C THR A 743 -5.22 -30.42 -2.05
N THR A 744 -5.36 -30.38 -3.37
CA THR A 744 -5.49 -31.59 -4.21
C THR A 744 -4.28 -32.53 -4.12
N ARG A 745 -3.07 -32.01 -3.84
CA ARG A 745 -1.83 -32.83 -3.80
C ARG A 745 -1.71 -33.74 -2.58
N HIS A 746 -2.48 -33.50 -1.52
CA HIS A 746 -2.41 -34.24 -0.25
C HIS A 746 -3.54 -35.29 -0.08
N ARG A 747 -4.20 -35.68 -1.19
CA ARG A 747 -5.41 -36.52 -1.21
C ARG A 747 -5.34 -37.87 -0.49
N ASP A 748 -4.17 -38.51 -0.40
CA ASP A 748 -4.04 -39.87 0.15
C ASP A 748 -4.28 -39.95 1.67
N ASN A 749 -4.34 -38.81 2.39
CA ASN A 749 -4.75 -38.72 3.79
C ASN A 749 -5.27 -37.31 4.18
N ALA A 750 -5.91 -36.59 3.24
CA ALA A 750 -6.34 -35.20 3.45
C ALA A 750 -7.27 -35.03 4.67
N ALA A 751 -7.02 -34.00 5.48
CA ALA A 751 -7.82 -33.70 6.65
C ALA A 751 -9.19 -33.08 6.27
N PRO A 752 -10.22 -33.14 7.14
CA PRO A 752 -11.52 -32.52 6.86
C PRO A 752 -11.43 -31.01 6.54
N THR A 753 -10.48 -30.30 7.16
CA THR A 753 -10.18 -28.89 6.90
C THR A 753 -9.79 -28.64 5.44
N ASP A 754 -8.97 -29.52 4.85
CA ASP A 754 -8.45 -29.37 3.49
C ASP A 754 -9.57 -29.51 2.45
N ARG A 755 -10.54 -30.41 2.72
CA ARG A 755 -11.74 -30.60 1.89
C ARG A 755 -12.69 -29.41 1.95
N CYS A 756 -12.84 -28.81 3.13
CA CYS A 756 -13.62 -27.58 3.28
C CYS A 756 -12.99 -26.45 2.45
N THR A 757 -11.66 -26.25 2.56
CA THR A 757 -10.93 -25.29 1.74
C THR A 757 -11.01 -25.59 0.23
N GLU A 758 -10.83 -26.85 -0.19
CA GLU A 758 -10.97 -27.27 -1.61
C GLU A 758 -12.37 -26.93 -2.15
N ARG A 759 -13.42 -27.21 -1.38
CA ARG A 759 -14.81 -26.91 -1.72
C ARG A 759 -15.09 -25.41 -1.82
N GLU A 760 -14.68 -24.61 -0.84
CA GLU A 760 -14.89 -23.14 -0.88
C GLU A 760 -14.12 -22.50 -2.04
N CYS A 761 -12.91 -22.99 -2.38
CA CYS A 761 -12.21 -22.56 -3.58
C CYS A 761 -12.99 -22.87 -4.86
N LEU A 762 -13.55 -24.08 -4.97
CA LEU A 762 -14.32 -24.49 -6.14
C LEU A 762 -15.63 -23.70 -6.29
N LEU A 763 -16.34 -23.40 -5.19
CA LEU A 763 -17.51 -22.52 -5.24
C LEU A 763 -17.14 -21.14 -5.81
N MET A 764 -16.14 -20.46 -5.24
CA MET A 764 -15.73 -19.13 -5.73
C MET A 764 -15.16 -19.13 -7.14
N LEU A 765 -14.48 -20.20 -7.57
CA LEU A 765 -14.04 -20.36 -8.96
C LEU A 765 -15.23 -20.57 -9.91
N GLY A 766 -16.30 -21.21 -9.43
CA GLY A 766 -17.58 -21.30 -10.13
C GLY A 766 -18.21 -19.92 -10.31
N ASP A 767 -18.37 -19.17 -9.23
CA ASP A 767 -18.95 -17.80 -9.25
C ASP A 767 -18.19 -16.90 -10.25
N LEU A 768 -16.85 -16.94 -10.20
CA LEU A 768 -15.98 -16.15 -11.08
C LEU A 768 -16.07 -16.57 -12.56
N ALA A 769 -16.29 -17.86 -12.84
CA ALA A 769 -16.53 -18.33 -14.21
C ALA A 769 -17.94 -17.99 -14.72
N GLY A 770 -18.95 -17.96 -13.85
CA GLY A 770 -20.31 -17.49 -14.17
C GLY A 770 -20.33 -16.00 -14.53
N VAL A 771 -19.51 -15.20 -13.84
CA VAL A 771 -19.25 -13.78 -14.17
C VAL A 771 -18.62 -13.60 -15.57
N ASP A 772 -17.80 -14.54 -16.04
CA ASP A 772 -17.21 -14.53 -17.39
C ASP A 772 -18.15 -15.15 -18.46
N ASP A 773 -19.39 -15.51 -18.11
CA ASP A 773 -20.41 -16.18 -18.96
C ASP A 773 -19.99 -17.62 -19.39
N ASP A 774 -18.96 -18.21 -18.75
CA ASP A 774 -18.46 -19.57 -19.00
C ASP A 774 -19.20 -20.61 -18.12
N LEU A 775 -20.46 -20.84 -18.50
CA LEU A 775 -21.39 -21.80 -17.86
C LEU A 775 -20.80 -23.20 -17.66
N ASP A 776 -20.07 -23.72 -18.66
CA ASP A 776 -19.55 -25.09 -18.62
C ASP A 776 -18.40 -25.20 -17.61
N ARG A 777 -17.51 -24.20 -17.54
CA ARG A 777 -16.46 -24.12 -16.51
C ARG A 777 -17.03 -23.86 -15.11
N ALA A 778 -18.03 -22.97 -14.99
CA ALA A 778 -18.69 -22.69 -13.72
C ALA A 778 -19.32 -23.95 -13.12
N ASN A 779 -20.17 -24.64 -13.92
CA ASN A 779 -20.79 -25.90 -13.52
C ASN A 779 -19.77 -26.99 -13.19
N ASN A 780 -18.65 -27.09 -13.93
CA ASN A 780 -17.60 -28.06 -13.61
C ASN A 780 -17.02 -27.85 -12.20
N TYR A 781 -16.80 -26.59 -11.80
CA TYR A 781 -16.33 -26.29 -10.45
C TYR A 781 -17.40 -26.59 -9.39
N TYR A 782 -18.67 -26.21 -9.62
CA TYR A 782 -19.77 -26.51 -8.68
C TYR A 782 -20.03 -28.01 -8.51
N GLU A 783 -19.98 -28.81 -9.58
CA GLU A 783 -20.11 -30.27 -9.52
C GLU A 783 -18.98 -30.91 -8.69
N ARG A 784 -17.74 -30.42 -8.85
CA ARG A 784 -16.60 -30.85 -8.03
C ARG A 784 -16.75 -30.43 -6.58
N ALA A 785 -17.27 -29.23 -6.30
CA ALA A 785 -17.58 -28.77 -4.95
C ALA A 785 -18.65 -29.66 -4.29
N MET A 786 -19.70 -30.02 -5.03
CA MET A 786 -20.76 -30.93 -4.58
C MET A 786 -20.21 -32.33 -4.26
N ALA A 787 -19.29 -32.85 -5.07
CA ALA A 787 -18.64 -34.14 -4.84
C ALA A 787 -17.77 -34.18 -3.57
N LEU A 788 -17.33 -33.03 -3.06
CA LEU A 788 -16.59 -32.86 -1.80
C LEU A 788 -17.50 -32.55 -0.60
N GLY A 789 -18.82 -32.48 -0.78
CA GLY A 789 -19.78 -32.21 0.29
C GLY A 789 -19.86 -33.38 1.29
N GLU A 790 -19.49 -33.11 2.54
CA GLU A 790 -19.50 -34.11 3.62
C GLU A 790 -20.88 -34.22 4.27
N SER A 791 -21.60 -33.10 4.41
CA SER A 791 -23.01 -33.05 4.79
C SER A 791 -23.91 -32.82 3.57
N ASP A 792 -25.21 -33.14 3.70
CA ASP A 792 -26.18 -32.83 2.65
C ASP A 792 -26.35 -31.32 2.46
N ALA A 793 -26.23 -30.51 3.52
CA ALA A 793 -26.22 -29.05 3.43
C ALA A 793 -25.06 -28.51 2.55
N ASP A 794 -23.87 -29.13 2.61
CA ASP A 794 -22.75 -28.75 1.75
C ASP A 794 -23.02 -29.09 0.27
N ARG A 795 -23.63 -30.27 0.02
CA ARG A 795 -23.98 -30.75 -1.31
C ARG A 795 -25.09 -29.91 -1.92
N ASP A 796 -26.09 -29.55 -1.12
CA ASP A 796 -27.22 -28.71 -1.53
C ASP A 796 -26.74 -27.30 -1.82
N ARG A 797 -25.86 -26.71 -0.99
CA ARG A 797 -25.23 -25.41 -1.27
C ARG A 797 -24.52 -25.37 -2.62
N ALA A 798 -23.74 -26.40 -2.94
CA ALA A 798 -23.07 -26.50 -4.24
C ALA A 798 -24.04 -26.79 -5.39
N ARG A 799 -25.05 -27.67 -5.17
CA ARG A 799 -26.09 -28.00 -6.16
C ARG A 799 -26.94 -26.79 -6.54
N ASN A 800 -27.13 -25.86 -5.60
CA ASN A 800 -27.89 -24.63 -5.78
C ASN A 800 -27.16 -23.63 -6.69
N CYS A 801 -25.83 -23.65 -6.76
CA CYS A 801 -25.08 -22.81 -7.69
C CYS A 801 -25.10 -23.33 -9.14
N ILE A 802 -25.41 -24.62 -9.38
CA ILE A 802 -25.40 -25.20 -10.73
C ILE A 802 -26.51 -24.60 -11.61
N HIS A 803 -26.12 -23.97 -12.72
CA HIS A 803 -27.00 -23.35 -13.70
C HIS A 803 -27.41 -24.38 -14.77
N ARG A 804 -28.68 -24.79 -14.79
CA ARG A 804 -29.18 -25.86 -15.68
C ARG A 804 -29.89 -25.29 -16.89
N ALA A 805 -29.23 -25.33 -18.05
CA ALA A 805 -29.84 -24.97 -19.32
C ALA A 805 -30.94 -25.98 -19.72
N ARG A 806 -32.18 -25.50 -19.86
CA ARG A 806 -33.33 -26.23 -20.40
C ARG A 806 -33.86 -25.55 -21.66
N HIS A 807 -34.88 -26.16 -22.26
CA HIS A 807 -35.60 -25.51 -23.34
C HIS A 807 -37.09 -25.89 -23.36
N ALA A 808 -37.91 -24.94 -23.80
CA ALA A 808 -39.25 -25.19 -24.31
C ALA A 808 -39.23 -25.20 -25.85
N VAL A 809 -40.30 -25.67 -26.47
CA VAL A 809 -40.52 -25.56 -27.92
C VAL A 809 -41.88 -24.95 -28.16
N ARG A 810 -41.94 -23.87 -28.96
CA ARG A 810 -43.19 -23.23 -29.36
C ARG A 810 -43.12 -22.76 -30.80
N ASP A 811 -44.12 -23.13 -31.60
CA ASP A 811 -44.23 -22.76 -33.02
C ASP A 811 -42.98 -23.17 -33.83
N GLY A 812 -42.41 -24.34 -33.49
CA GLY A 812 -41.19 -24.90 -34.10
C GLY A 812 -39.88 -24.31 -33.58
N ALA A 813 -39.91 -23.19 -32.85
CA ALA A 813 -38.72 -22.56 -32.28
C ALA A 813 -38.38 -23.09 -30.89
N ARG A 814 -37.09 -23.28 -30.64
CA ARG A 814 -36.51 -23.61 -29.34
C ARG A 814 -36.31 -22.36 -28.49
N LEU A 815 -36.87 -22.36 -27.29
CA LEU A 815 -36.75 -21.30 -26.30
C LEU A 815 -35.88 -21.79 -25.16
N VAL A 816 -34.70 -21.21 -24.96
CA VAL A 816 -33.77 -21.60 -23.87
C VAL A 816 -34.05 -20.79 -22.61
N PHE A 817 -33.98 -21.48 -21.48
CA PHE A 817 -34.06 -20.88 -20.15
C PHE A 817 -33.10 -21.63 -19.22
N TYR A 818 -32.71 -20.99 -18.12
CA TYR A 818 -31.78 -21.56 -17.15
C TYR A 818 -32.45 -21.65 -15.79
N GLU A 819 -32.32 -22.81 -15.15
CA GLU A 819 -32.77 -23.04 -13.78
C GLU A 819 -31.58 -22.97 -12.84
N HIS A 820 -31.73 -22.21 -11.76
CA HIS A 820 -30.73 -21.99 -10.73
C HIS A 820 -31.35 -22.27 -9.35
N GLY A 821 -30.54 -22.67 -8.38
CA GLY A 821 -31.00 -22.91 -7.02
C GLY A 821 -31.91 -24.12 -6.83
N SER A 822 -32.51 -24.19 -5.65
CA SER A 822 -33.65 -25.03 -5.33
C SER A 822 -34.46 -24.41 -4.18
N GLY A 823 -35.77 -24.63 -4.16
CA GLY A 823 -36.69 -24.05 -3.18
C GLY A 823 -37.97 -23.52 -3.83
N GLU A 824 -38.99 -23.29 -3.01
CA GLU A 824 -40.28 -22.71 -3.42
C GLU A 824 -40.54 -21.40 -2.65
N PRO A 825 -41.22 -20.40 -3.25
CA PRO A 825 -41.76 -20.41 -4.61
C PRO A 825 -40.70 -20.19 -5.69
N SER A 826 -40.98 -20.66 -6.90
CA SER A 826 -40.15 -20.39 -8.09
C SER A 826 -40.19 -18.91 -8.50
N ILE A 827 -39.04 -18.25 -8.59
CA ILE A 827 -38.88 -16.86 -9.04
C ILE A 827 -38.49 -16.86 -10.53
N VAL A 828 -39.21 -16.09 -11.36
CA VAL A 828 -38.91 -15.96 -12.80
C VAL A 828 -38.59 -14.52 -13.14
N PHE A 829 -37.36 -14.27 -13.60
CA PHE A 829 -36.96 -12.97 -14.14
C PHE A 829 -37.43 -12.83 -15.59
N ILE A 830 -38.15 -11.74 -15.86
CA ILE A 830 -38.81 -11.47 -17.13
C ILE A 830 -38.20 -10.19 -17.70
N ASN A 831 -37.19 -10.40 -18.54
CA ASN A 831 -36.39 -9.38 -19.19
C ASN A 831 -36.91 -9.04 -20.61
N PRO A 832 -36.77 -7.79 -21.08
CA PRO A 832 -37.29 -7.36 -22.38
C PRO A 832 -36.37 -7.71 -23.56
N ILE A 833 -35.09 -7.93 -23.27
CA ILE A 833 -34.01 -8.42 -24.14
C ILE A 833 -33.05 -9.24 -23.26
N VAL A 834 -32.10 -9.97 -23.85
CA VAL A 834 -31.16 -10.81 -23.06
C VAL A 834 -30.10 -9.97 -22.34
N TYR A 835 -29.95 -10.24 -21.04
CA TYR A 835 -28.87 -9.68 -20.23
C TYR A 835 -27.63 -10.60 -20.13
N GLY A 836 -27.77 -11.93 -20.30
CA GLY A 836 -26.68 -12.91 -20.13
C GLY A 836 -26.47 -13.31 -18.66
N LEU A 837 -25.79 -14.45 -18.40
CA LEU A 837 -25.61 -14.95 -17.03
C LEU A 837 -24.76 -14.00 -16.20
N ALA A 838 -23.67 -13.50 -16.78
CA ALA A 838 -22.75 -12.55 -16.15
C ALA A 838 -23.42 -11.33 -15.47
N THR A 839 -24.61 -10.93 -15.93
CA THR A 839 -25.39 -9.83 -15.34
C THR A 839 -26.38 -10.28 -14.26
N PHE A 840 -26.80 -11.55 -14.26
CA PHE A 840 -27.61 -12.13 -13.19
C PHE A 840 -26.77 -12.74 -12.05
N GLU A 841 -25.51 -13.13 -12.28
CA GLU A 841 -24.68 -13.84 -11.29
C GLU A 841 -24.66 -13.18 -9.88
N PRO A 842 -24.49 -11.85 -9.72
CA PRO A 842 -24.52 -11.20 -8.41
C PRO A 842 -25.88 -11.27 -7.68
N ILE A 843 -26.97 -11.54 -8.40
CA ILE A 843 -28.32 -11.80 -7.88
C ILE A 843 -28.48 -13.31 -7.58
N LEU A 844 -27.97 -14.17 -8.46
CA LEU A 844 -28.04 -15.63 -8.31
C LEU A 844 -27.28 -16.08 -7.07
N GLU A 845 -26.08 -15.54 -6.81
CA GLU A 845 -25.30 -15.77 -5.57
C GLU A 845 -26.13 -15.53 -4.29
N GLN A 846 -27.08 -14.59 -4.33
CA GLN A 846 -27.86 -14.15 -3.16
C GLN A 846 -29.22 -14.85 -3.00
N LEU A 847 -29.78 -15.43 -4.08
CA LEU A 847 -31.14 -15.97 -4.09
C LEU A 847 -31.20 -17.50 -4.28
N CYS A 848 -30.25 -18.10 -5.00
CA CYS A 848 -30.32 -19.52 -5.38
C CYS A 848 -30.18 -20.48 -4.20
N GLN A 849 -29.68 -20.00 -3.05
CA GLN A 849 -29.61 -20.78 -1.81
C GLN A 849 -30.95 -20.89 -1.07
N GLU A 850 -31.96 -20.12 -1.47
CA GLU A 850 -33.27 -20.06 -0.83
C GLU A 850 -34.43 -20.38 -1.79
N PHE A 851 -34.28 -20.03 -3.07
CA PHE A 851 -35.33 -20.11 -4.07
C PHE A 851 -34.82 -20.79 -5.34
N ARG A 852 -35.70 -21.50 -6.03
CA ARG A 852 -35.51 -21.80 -7.45
C ARG A 852 -35.67 -20.52 -8.26
N VAL A 853 -34.64 -20.13 -9.01
CA VAL A 853 -34.64 -18.94 -9.87
C VAL A 853 -34.57 -19.38 -11.33
N ILE A 854 -35.37 -18.75 -12.19
CA ILE A 854 -35.39 -19.00 -13.63
C ILE A 854 -35.04 -17.70 -14.37
N THR A 855 -34.05 -17.77 -15.27
CA THR A 855 -33.69 -16.70 -16.21
C THR A 855 -33.91 -17.17 -17.65
N ILE A 856 -34.22 -16.24 -18.56
CA ILE A 856 -34.77 -16.57 -19.89
C ILE A 856 -33.97 -15.92 -21.03
N ASP A 857 -33.60 -16.72 -22.02
CA ASP A 857 -33.14 -16.24 -23.32
C ASP A 857 -34.35 -15.90 -24.20
N CYS A 858 -34.60 -14.62 -24.45
CA CYS A 858 -35.63 -14.18 -25.41
C CYS A 858 -35.33 -14.74 -26.82
N ARG A 859 -36.35 -14.97 -27.66
CA ARG A 859 -36.14 -15.37 -29.07
C ARG A 859 -35.16 -14.44 -29.79
N GLY A 860 -34.26 -15.03 -30.57
CA GLY A 860 -33.19 -14.33 -31.28
C GLY A 860 -32.08 -13.80 -30.38
N ALA A 861 -32.00 -14.23 -29.14
CA ALA A 861 -30.92 -13.85 -28.24
C ALA A 861 -30.47 -15.04 -27.37
N GLY A 862 -29.25 -14.96 -26.84
CA GLY A 862 -28.62 -16.07 -26.11
C GLY A 862 -28.58 -17.34 -26.97
N ARG A 863 -29.15 -18.44 -26.45
CA ARG A 863 -29.24 -19.74 -27.12
C ARG A 863 -30.64 -20.06 -27.68
N SER A 864 -31.59 -19.11 -27.63
CA SER A 864 -32.93 -19.25 -28.19
C SER A 864 -32.95 -19.02 -29.70
N ASP A 865 -33.82 -19.74 -30.42
CA ASP A 865 -33.97 -19.61 -31.86
C ASP A 865 -34.46 -18.20 -32.26
N PRO A 866 -34.15 -17.71 -33.48
CA PRO A 866 -34.55 -16.40 -33.98
C PRO A 866 -36.06 -16.12 -33.90
N LEU A 867 -36.40 -14.84 -33.65
CA LEU A 867 -37.75 -14.33 -33.92
C LEU A 867 -37.90 -13.91 -35.38
N VAL A 868 -39.16 -13.82 -35.83
CA VAL A 868 -39.54 -13.19 -37.10
C VAL A 868 -40.36 -11.96 -36.74
N ARG A 869 -39.94 -10.81 -37.29
CA ARG A 869 -40.51 -9.49 -36.97
C ARG A 869 -41.71 -9.17 -37.88
N PRO A 870 -42.76 -8.46 -37.42
CA PRO A 870 -42.99 -7.95 -36.06
C PRO A 870 -43.26 -9.08 -35.05
N TYR A 871 -42.83 -8.88 -33.81
CA TYR A 871 -43.03 -9.83 -32.72
C TYR A 871 -43.59 -9.09 -31.49
N SER A 872 -44.88 -9.29 -31.17
CA SER A 872 -45.57 -8.48 -30.15
C SER A 872 -45.36 -8.98 -28.72
N THR A 873 -45.72 -8.13 -27.74
CA THR A 873 -45.72 -8.46 -26.31
C THR A 873 -46.56 -9.69 -26.01
N LEU A 874 -47.71 -9.89 -26.68
CA LEU A 874 -48.49 -11.13 -26.53
C LEU A 874 -47.79 -12.35 -27.11
N GLN A 875 -46.99 -12.22 -28.17
CA GLN A 875 -46.18 -13.32 -28.67
C GLN A 875 -45.04 -13.65 -27.69
N HIS A 876 -44.40 -12.65 -27.08
CA HIS A 876 -43.47 -12.88 -25.96
C HIS A 876 -44.16 -13.53 -24.74
N MET A 877 -45.44 -13.22 -24.48
CA MET A 877 -46.20 -13.78 -23.34
C MET A 877 -46.43 -15.29 -23.52
N GLU A 878 -46.74 -15.70 -24.75
CA GLU A 878 -46.92 -17.11 -25.10
C GLU A 878 -45.59 -17.91 -25.07
N ASP A 879 -44.44 -17.26 -25.33
CA ASP A 879 -43.13 -17.88 -25.09
C ASP A 879 -42.85 -18.08 -23.60
N LEU A 880 -43.10 -17.05 -22.79
CA LEU A 880 -42.97 -17.11 -21.33
C LEU A 880 -43.91 -18.19 -20.74
N ARG A 881 -45.15 -18.29 -21.23
CA ARG A 881 -46.11 -19.34 -20.84
C ARG A 881 -45.59 -20.74 -21.19
N ALA A 882 -45.04 -20.93 -22.39
CA ALA A 882 -44.43 -22.20 -22.79
C ALA A 882 -43.23 -22.57 -21.89
N ILE A 883 -42.42 -21.59 -21.48
CA ILE A 883 -41.29 -21.78 -20.55
C ILE A 883 -41.79 -22.15 -19.14
N ILE A 884 -42.77 -21.44 -18.58
CA ILE A 884 -43.34 -21.73 -17.25
C ILE A 884 -43.89 -23.15 -17.18
N HIS A 885 -44.58 -23.61 -18.24
CA HIS A 885 -45.05 -25.00 -18.35
C HIS A 885 -43.91 -26.01 -18.53
N ALA A 886 -42.91 -25.72 -19.37
CA ALA A 886 -41.76 -26.62 -19.57
C ALA A 886 -40.85 -26.74 -18.33
N ALA A 887 -40.86 -25.71 -17.48
CA ALA A 887 -40.17 -25.71 -16.19
C ALA A 887 -40.99 -26.38 -15.07
N ASP A 888 -42.31 -26.52 -15.19
CA ASP A 888 -43.17 -26.87 -14.05
C ASP A 888 -42.92 -25.92 -12.85
N ALA A 889 -43.14 -24.62 -13.10
CA ALA A 889 -42.81 -23.53 -12.16
C ALA A 889 -44.03 -22.74 -11.66
N ALA A 890 -45.24 -23.07 -12.11
CA ALA A 890 -46.46 -22.36 -11.73
C ALA A 890 -46.98 -22.80 -10.34
N PRO A 891 -47.47 -21.86 -9.50
CA PRO A 891 -47.57 -20.43 -9.73
C PRO A 891 -46.26 -19.68 -9.43
N ILE A 892 -45.80 -18.85 -10.36
CA ILE A 892 -44.51 -18.14 -10.27
C ILE A 892 -44.58 -16.89 -9.40
N VAL A 893 -43.44 -16.50 -8.80
CA VAL A 893 -43.18 -15.09 -8.49
C VAL A 893 -42.52 -14.46 -9.70
N GLY A 894 -43.29 -13.69 -10.47
CA GLY A 894 -42.76 -12.98 -11.64
C GLY A 894 -42.03 -11.70 -11.24
N VAL A 895 -40.85 -11.48 -11.80
CA VAL A 895 -40.08 -10.23 -11.66
C VAL A 895 -39.93 -9.60 -13.04
N GLY A 896 -40.83 -8.68 -13.38
CA GLY A 896 -40.83 -7.94 -14.64
C GLY A 896 -39.84 -6.78 -14.60
N ILE A 897 -39.01 -6.65 -15.65
CA ILE A 897 -38.00 -5.58 -15.77
C ILE A 897 -38.33 -4.72 -16.99
N SER A 898 -38.52 -3.42 -16.81
CA SER A 898 -38.87 -2.47 -17.87
C SER A 898 -40.09 -2.97 -18.66
N ARG A 899 -40.03 -3.14 -19.99
CA ARG A 899 -41.14 -3.74 -20.79
C ARG A 899 -41.50 -5.18 -20.38
N GLY A 900 -40.60 -5.91 -19.71
CA GLY A 900 -40.89 -7.20 -19.08
C GLY A 900 -41.97 -7.11 -17.98
N SER A 901 -42.17 -5.94 -17.38
CA SER A 901 -43.30 -5.65 -16.49
C SER A 901 -44.64 -5.64 -17.22
N ASN A 902 -44.71 -5.03 -18.41
CA ASN A 902 -45.93 -5.02 -19.23
C ASN A 902 -46.32 -6.44 -19.64
N LEU A 903 -45.31 -7.22 -20.04
CA LEU A 903 -45.40 -8.64 -20.35
C LEU A 903 -45.94 -9.48 -19.18
N LEU A 904 -45.43 -9.26 -17.96
CA LEU A 904 -45.88 -9.94 -16.74
C LEU A 904 -47.31 -9.54 -16.35
N ILE A 905 -47.71 -8.28 -16.51
CA ILE A 905 -49.08 -7.82 -16.24
C ILE A 905 -50.06 -8.44 -17.24
N GLN A 906 -49.71 -8.52 -18.53
CA GLN A 906 -50.49 -9.25 -19.55
C GLN A 906 -50.65 -10.74 -19.18
N LEU A 907 -49.57 -11.39 -18.75
CA LEU A 907 -49.61 -12.79 -18.30
C LEU A 907 -50.54 -12.96 -17.09
N ALA A 908 -50.41 -12.14 -16.06
CA ALA A 908 -51.24 -12.25 -14.85
C ALA A 908 -52.73 -11.91 -15.09
N HIS A 909 -53.03 -11.02 -16.06
CA HIS A 909 -54.40 -10.75 -16.49
C HIS A 909 -55.02 -11.94 -17.25
N LYS A 910 -54.29 -12.53 -18.20
CA LYS A 910 -54.80 -13.59 -19.09
C LYS A 910 -54.72 -14.99 -18.49
N HIS A 911 -53.73 -15.22 -17.64
CA HIS A 911 -53.36 -16.49 -17.02
C HIS A 911 -53.06 -16.32 -15.51
N PRO A 912 -54.03 -15.85 -14.71
CA PRO A 912 -53.84 -15.66 -13.26
C PRO A 912 -53.48 -16.97 -12.54
N GLU A 913 -53.81 -18.14 -13.09
CA GLU A 913 -53.43 -19.45 -12.57
C GLU A 913 -51.90 -19.70 -12.59
N LEU A 914 -51.15 -18.98 -13.41
CA LEU A 914 -49.70 -19.15 -13.56
C LEU A 914 -48.88 -18.24 -12.64
N VAL A 915 -49.48 -17.22 -12.02
CA VAL A 915 -48.77 -16.16 -11.29
C VAL A 915 -49.25 -16.10 -9.84
N GLY A 916 -48.35 -16.31 -8.88
CA GLY A 916 -48.64 -16.23 -7.45
C GLY A 916 -48.36 -14.85 -6.85
N LYS A 917 -47.33 -14.15 -7.35
CA LYS A 917 -46.98 -12.77 -6.98
C LYS A 917 -46.30 -12.04 -8.14
N ILE A 918 -46.37 -10.72 -8.14
CA ILE A 918 -45.74 -9.85 -9.14
C ILE A 918 -44.79 -8.87 -8.45
N MET A 919 -43.57 -8.75 -8.94
CA MET A 919 -42.73 -7.56 -8.77
C MET A 919 -42.53 -6.92 -10.14
N THR A 920 -42.71 -5.62 -10.26
CA THR A 920 -42.41 -4.85 -11.48
C THR A 920 -41.31 -3.84 -11.21
N VAL A 921 -40.40 -3.63 -12.17
CA VAL A 921 -39.24 -2.74 -12.01
C VAL A 921 -39.19 -1.77 -13.18
N GLY A 922 -39.21 -0.45 -12.92
CA GLY A 922 -39.04 0.56 -13.98
C GLY A 922 -40.13 0.53 -15.06
N THR A 923 -41.39 0.28 -14.67
CA THR A 923 -42.45 -0.12 -15.62
C THR A 923 -42.90 1.02 -16.55
N PRO A 924 -42.74 0.89 -17.88
CA PRO A 924 -43.19 1.91 -18.81
C PRO A 924 -44.73 1.88 -18.99
N LEU A 925 -45.38 3.01 -18.73
CA LEU A 925 -46.80 3.21 -19.02
C LEU A 925 -46.95 3.84 -20.42
N ILE A 926 -47.22 3.01 -21.42
CA ILE A 926 -47.33 3.39 -22.84
C ILE A 926 -48.78 3.18 -23.29
N GLY A 927 -49.43 4.21 -23.83
CA GLY A 927 -50.80 4.11 -24.35
C GLY A 927 -50.85 3.43 -25.73
N ALA A 928 -52.04 3.00 -26.14
CA ALA A 928 -52.25 2.32 -27.41
C ALA A 928 -51.85 3.11 -28.70
N ASP A 929 -51.54 4.41 -28.59
CA ASP A 929 -50.94 5.22 -29.68
C ASP A 929 -49.40 5.19 -29.70
N GLY A 930 -48.78 4.37 -28.86
CA GLY A 930 -47.34 4.21 -28.71
C GLY A 930 -46.66 5.29 -27.85
N ARG A 931 -47.41 6.20 -27.22
CA ARG A 931 -46.85 7.32 -26.44
C ARG A 931 -46.90 7.07 -24.93
N PRO A 932 -45.96 7.60 -24.13
CA PRO A 932 -46.03 7.47 -22.68
C PRO A 932 -47.23 8.24 -22.11
N VAL A 933 -47.89 7.63 -21.15
CA VAL A 933 -48.94 8.25 -20.36
C VAL A 933 -48.29 8.85 -19.11
N LEU A 934 -48.55 10.14 -18.84
CA LEU A 934 -48.05 10.90 -17.68
C LEU A 934 -46.52 11.15 -17.64
N ASN A 935 -45.98 11.93 -18.60
CA ASN A 935 -44.63 12.53 -18.50
C ASN A 935 -44.71 14.07 -18.36
N PRO A 936 -44.25 14.66 -17.23
CA PRO A 936 -44.21 16.12 -17.03
C PRO A 936 -43.32 16.86 -18.05
N ASP A 937 -42.16 16.30 -18.40
CA ASP A 937 -41.18 16.89 -19.32
C ASP A 937 -41.39 16.47 -20.78
N TYR A 938 -42.66 16.48 -21.20
CA TYR A 938 -43.11 16.05 -22.52
C TYR A 938 -42.30 16.64 -23.69
N MET A 939 -41.82 17.88 -23.58
CA MET A 939 -41.03 18.53 -24.65
C MET A 939 -39.60 17.98 -24.79
N ALA A 940 -38.89 17.76 -23.68
CA ALA A 940 -37.54 17.18 -23.72
C ALA A 940 -37.60 15.72 -24.21
N PHE A 941 -38.57 14.97 -23.70
CA PHE A 941 -38.84 13.60 -24.13
C PHE A 941 -39.24 13.50 -25.61
N ARG A 942 -40.06 14.43 -26.12
CA ARG A 942 -40.48 14.46 -27.53
C ARG A 942 -39.33 14.77 -28.49
N ALA A 943 -38.40 15.64 -28.11
CA ALA A 943 -37.20 15.90 -28.90
C ALA A 943 -36.29 14.67 -28.98
N GLU A 944 -36.16 13.91 -27.89
CA GLU A 944 -35.37 12.67 -27.86
C GLU A 944 -36.08 11.51 -28.58
N MET A 945 -37.40 11.39 -28.46
CA MET A 945 -38.16 10.41 -29.25
C MET A 945 -38.09 10.72 -30.75
N ALA A 946 -38.11 11.98 -31.17
CA ALA A 946 -37.87 12.35 -32.56
C ALA A 946 -36.46 11.94 -33.04
N ARG A 947 -35.43 12.00 -32.18
CA ARG A 947 -34.08 11.47 -32.50
C ARG A 947 -34.05 9.95 -32.58
N ARG A 948 -34.75 9.24 -31.70
CA ARG A 948 -34.87 7.77 -31.76
C ARG A 948 -35.63 7.33 -33.01
N GLU A 949 -36.73 8.00 -33.33
CA GLU A 949 -37.53 7.77 -34.54
C GLU A 949 -36.74 8.07 -35.82
N ASP A 950 -35.95 9.15 -35.85
CA ASP A 950 -35.00 9.46 -36.93
C ASP A 950 -33.88 8.40 -37.04
N ALA A 951 -33.19 8.07 -35.94
CA ALA A 951 -32.12 7.08 -35.93
C ALA A 951 -32.63 5.70 -36.37
N TYR A 952 -33.81 5.29 -35.90
CA TYR A 952 -34.51 4.08 -36.33
C TYR A 952 -34.86 4.13 -37.83
N SER A 953 -35.45 5.23 -38.30
CA SER A 953 -35.81 5.43 -39.72
C SER A 953 -34.59 5.46 -40.65
N ARG A 954 -33.43 5.92 -40.16
CA ARG A 954 -32.14 5.91 -40.86
C ARG A 954 -31.37 4.58 -40.72
N GLY A 955 -31.86 3.63 -39.93
CA GLY A 955 -31.14 2.38 -39.64
C GLY A 955 -29.86 2.56 -38.82
N ALA A 956 -29.73 3.66 -38.07
CA ALA A 956 -28.57 3.99 -37.25
C ALA A 956 -28.62 3.24 -35.90
N ILE A 957 -28.44 1.91 -35.94
CA ILE A 957 -28.65 1.00 -34.81
C ILE A 957 -27.77 1.33 -33.59
N GLU A 958 -26.48 1.61 -33.80
CA GLU A 958 -25.56 1.97 -32.71
C GLU A 958 -25.95 3.31 -32.06
N GLU A 959 -26.40 4.28 -32.85
CA GLU A 959 -26.96 5.54 -32.34
C GLU A 959 -28.22 5.27 -31.50
N LEU A 960 -29.16 4.47 -32.01
CA LEU A 960 -30.41 4.11 -31.33
C LEU A 960 -30.15 3.42 -29.98
N ILE A 961 -29.24 2.44 -29.92
CA ILE A 961 -28.85 1.74 -28.69
C ILE A 961 -28.18 2.71 -27.71
N ARG A 962 -27.26 3.56 -28.17
CA ARG A 962 -26.57 4.55 -27.33
C ARG A 962 -27.55 5.58 -26.73
N LEU A 963 -28.51 6.05 -27.53
CA LEU A 963 -29.59 6.94 -27.08
C LEU A 963 -30.57 6.24 -26.13
N HIS A 964 -30.71 4.92 -26.18
CA HIS A 964 -31.50 4.16 -25.20
C HIS A 964 -30.75 3.97 -23.88
N ASN A 965 -29.54 3.39 -23.95
CA ASN A 965 -28.72 3.06 -22.77
C ASN A 965 -28.36 4.29 -21.93
N ARG A 966 -28.27 5.48 -22.54
CA ARG A 966 -28.10 6.76 -21.83
C ARG A 966 -29.08 6.97 -20.68
N TYR A 967 -30.32 6.50 -20.82
CA TYR A 967 -31.40 6.72 -19.85
C TYR A 967 -31.68 5.48 -18.99
N VAL A 968 -31.39 4.28 -19.50
CA VAL A 968 -31.41 3.03 -18.70
C VAL A 968 -30.40 3.11 -17.56
N TYR A 969 -29.23 3.69 -17.83
CA TYR A 969 -28.19 3.95 -16.84
C TYR A 969 -28.05 5.47 -16.68
N SER A 970 -29.07 6.09 -16.11
CA SER A 970 -29.15 7.54 -15.86
C SER A 970 -28.26 8.02 -14.69
N GLU A 971 -27.85 7.10 -13.82
CA GLU A 971 -26.99 7.39 -12.67
C GLU A 971 -25.63 7.96 -13.10
N PRO A 972 -25.02 8.83 -12.28
CA PRO A 972 -23.62 9.22 -12.43
C PRO A 972 -22.72 7.99 -12.66
N ASP A 973 -21.66 8.20 -13.44
CA ASP A 973 -20.52 7.28 -13.51
C ASP A 973 -20.77 5.89 -14.11
N THR A 974 -21.94 5.73 -14.73
CA THR A 974 -22.34 4.53 -15.49
C THR A 974 -21.84 4.55 -16.95
N ASP A 975 -20.91 5.40 -17.34
CA ASP A 975 -20.45 5.52 -18.75
C ASP A 975 -19.89 4.21 -19.32
N GLU A 976 -19.14 3.45 -18.53
CA GLU A 976 -18.62 2.15 -18.97
C GLU A 976 -19.70 1.07 -18.98
N LEU A 977 -20.70 1.09 -18.08
CA LEU A 977 -21.89 0.26 -18.20
C LEU A 977 -22.61 0.54 -19.52
N ARG A 978 -22.83 1.81 -19.86
CA ARG A 978 -23.50 2.23 -21.09
C ARG A 978 -22.77 1.71 -22.32
N ARG A 979 -21.44 1.74 -22.30
CA ARG A 979 -20.56 1.13 -23.32
C ARG A 979 -20.72 -0.40 -23.37
N MET A 980 -20.53 -1.11 -22.27
CA MET A 980 -20.60 -2.59 -22.22
C MET A 980 -21.99 -3.12 -22.60
N ALA A 981 -23.06 -2.48 -22.11
CA ALA A 981 -24.42 -2.80 -22.48
C ALA A 981 -24.69 -2.52 -23.96
N ALA A 982 -24.14 -1.43 -24.52
CA ALA A 982 -24.27 -1.14 -25.95
C ALA A 982 -23.55 -2.20 -26.79
N GLU A 983 -22.30 -2.53 -26.45
CA GLU A 983 -21.52 -3.59 -27.10
C GLU A 983 -22.21 -4.95 -27.04
N ARG A 984 -22.89 -5.28 -25.94
CA ARG A 984 -23.66 -6.52 -25.81
C ARG A 984 -24.91 -6.52 -26.71
N VAL A 985 -25.70 -5.44 -26.71
CA VAL A 985 -26.90 -5.34 -27.57
C VAL A 985 -26.52 -5.31 -29.05
N CYS A 986 -25.43 -4.65 -29.43
CA CYS A 986 -24.90 -4.64 -30.80
C CYS A 986 -24.45 -6.02 -31.32
N ARG A 987 -24.31 -7.04 -30.46
CA ARG A 987 -24.02 -8.43 -30.87
C ARG A 987 -25.28 -9.24 -31.18
N LEU A 988 -26.47 -8.73 -30.87
CA LEU A 988 -27.74 -9.41 -31.16
C LEU A 988 -28.08 -9.32 -32.66
N PRO A 989 -28.87 -10.27 -33.20
CA PRO A 989 -29.43 -10.16 -34.55
C PRO A 989 -30.24 -8.87 -34.72
N LEU A 990 -30.13 -8.26 -35.89
CA LEU A 990 -30.77 -6.98 -36.21
C LEU A 990 -32.28 -6.99 -35.96
N GLU A 991 -32.99 -8.06 -36.36
CA GLU A 991 -34.43 -8.19 -36.15
C GLU A 991 -34.83 -8.19 -34.67
N THR A 992 -33.99 -8.75 -33.80
CA THR A 992 -34.19 -8.80 -32.34
C THR A 992 -33.96 -7.45 -31.68
N ILE A 993 -33.02 -6.65 -32.21
CA ILE A 993 -32.83 -5.26 -31.77
C ILE A 993 -34.04 -4.43 -32.22
N LEU A 994 -34.46 -4.57 -33.48
CA LEU A 994 -35.55 -3.77 -34.06
C LEU A 994 -36.92 -4.10 -33.49
N SER A 995 -37.21 -5.36 -33.12
CA SER A 995 -38.50 -5.73 -32.52
C SER A 995 -38.75 -5.02 -31.18
N PHE A 996 -37.70 -4.67 -30.43
CA PHE A 996 -37.82 -3.85 -29.22
C PHE A 996 -38.26 -2.40 -29.52
N TYR A 997 -38.12 -1.91 -30.75
CA TYR A 997 -38.55 -0.56 -31.15
C TYR A 997 -39.82 -0.54 -32.02
N ASP A 998 -40.40 -1.70 -32.34
CA ASP A 998 -41.68 -1.76 -33.05
C ASP A 998 -42.82 -1.14 -32.23
N ALA A 999 -43.79 -0.57 -32.93
CA ALA A 999 -45.02 -0.09 -32.34
C ALA A 999 -45.92 -1.27 -31.96
N ASP A 1000 -46.25 -1.38 -30.68
CA ASP A 1000 -47.01 -2.49 -30.12
C ASP A 1000 -48.13 -1.98 -29.21
N PRO A 1001 -49.42 -2.11 -29.62
CA PRO A 1001 -50.54 -1.67 -28.80
C PRO A 1001 -50.74 -2.54 -27.54
N ASP A 1002 -50.20 -3.77 -27.51
CA ASP A 1002 -50.31 -4.66 -26.35
C ASP A 1002 -49.44 -4.21 -25.15
N LEU A 1003 -48.64 -3.15 -25.31
CA LEU A 1003 -47.93 -2.48 -24.21
C LEU A 1003 -48.84 -1.65 -23.31
N ASP A 1004 -50.07 -1.31 -23.76
CA ASP A 1004 -51.04 -0.54 -22.97
C ASP A 1004 -51.70 -1.40 -21.88
N ILE A 1005 -51.02 -1.42 -20.74
CA ILE A 1005 -51.46 -2.12 -19.53
C ILE A 1005 -52.47 -1.34 -18.70
N ALA A 1006 -52.72 -0.05 -18.98
CA ALA A 1006 -53.56 0.79 -18.13
C ALA A 1006 -55.00 0.26 -17.92
N PRO A 1007 -55.67 -0.33 -18.94
CA PRO A 1007 -56.98 -0.97 -18.77
C PRO A 1007 -56.95 -2.27 -17.94
N LEU A 1008 -55.78 -2.87 -17.71
CA LEU A 1008 -55.63 -4.19 -17.10
C LEU A 1008 -55.37 -4.13 -15.60
N LEU A 1009 -54.84 -3.01 -15.09
CA LEU A 1009 -54.31 -2.88 -13.73
C LEU A 1009 -55.34 -3.26 -12.64
N GLU A 1010 -56.58 -2.80 -12.77
CA GLU A 1010 -57.65 -3.06 -11.80
C GLU A 1010 -58.12 -4.53 -11.77
N SER A 1011 -57.70 -5.35 -12.75
CA SER A 1011 -58.01 -6.78 -12.82
C SER A 1011 -56.95 -7.68 -12.17
N ILE A 1012 -55.79 -7.12 -11.80
CA ILE A 1012 -54.68 -7.88 -11.23
C ILE A 1012 -54.99 -8.21 -9.76
N ALA A 1013 -55.27 -9.48 -9.48
CA ALA A 1013 -55.74 -9.97 -8.17
C ALA A 1013 -54.65 -10.66 -7.33
N VAL A 1014 -53.38 -10.52 -7.70
CA VAL A 1014 -52.23 -11.16 -7.02
C VAL A 1014 -51.40 -10.12 -6.25
N PRO A 1015 -50.76 -10.49 -5.11
CA PRO A 1015 -49.90 -9.58 -4.38
C PRO A 1015 -48.84 -8.97 -5.30
N THR A 1016 -48.80 -7.64 -5.33
CA THR A 1016 -48.01 -6.88 -6.29
C THR A 1016 -47.09 -5.87 -5.59
N LEU A 1017 -45.82 -5.85 -5.99
CA LEU A 1017 -44.83 -4.85 -5.62
C LEU A 1017 -44.40 -4.07 -6.86
N VAL A 1018 -44.66 -2.78 -6.88
CA VAL A 1018 -44.13 -1.84 -7.88
C VAL A 1018 -42.83 -1.26 -7.32
N ALA A 1019 -41.72 -1.51 -8.00
CA ALA A 1019 -40.40 -1.02 -7.65
C ALA A 1019 -39.91 -0.01 -8.69
N HIS A 1020 -39.34 1.11 -8.24
CA HIS A 1020 -38.87 2.18 -9.13
C HIS A 1020 -37.61 2.86 -8.59
N GLY A 1021 -36.74 3.34 -9.46
CA GLY A 1021 -35.62 4.20 -9.08
C GLY A 1021 -36.03 5.66 -9.04
N ARG A 1022 -35.67 6.40 -7.99
CA ARG A 1022 -36.05 7.81 -7.81
C ARG A 1022 -35.52 8.73 -8.92
N GLU A 1023 -34.35 8.38 -9.46
CA GLU A 1023 -33.59 9.11 -10.49
C GLU A 1023 -33.73 8.48 -11.89
N ASP A 1024 -34.82 7.73 -12.13
CA ASP A 1024 -35.14 7.18 -13.45
C ASP A 1024 -35.49 8.32 -14.44
N GLN A 1025 -34.57 8.57 -15.38
CA GLN A 1025 -34.75 9.56 -16.46
C GLN A 1025 -35.41 8.97 -17.71
N LEU A 1026 -35.63 7.65 -17.77
CA LEU A 1026 -36.34 7.00 -18.86
C LEU A 1026 -37.85 6.99 -18.58
N ILE A 1027 -38.27 6.64 -17.36
CA ILE A 1027 -39.66 6.52 -16.92
C ILE A 1027 -39.90 7.34 -15.64
N PRO A 1028 -40.84 8.30 -15.63
CA PRO A 1028 -41.08 9.15 -14.47
C PRO A 1028 -41.73 8.37 -13.32
N CYS A 1029 -41.37 8.71 -12.07
CA CYS A 1029 -41.94 8.10 -10.85
C CYS A 1029 -43.48 8.08 -10.84
N THR A 1030 -44.14 9.09 -11.44
CA THR A 1030 -45.59 9.18 -11.55
C THR A 1030 -46.24 8.01 -12.30
N ALA A 1031 -45.51 7.33 -13.19
CA ALA A 1031 -46.00 6.12 -13.85
C ALA A 1031 -46.13 4.95 -12.85
N SER A 1032 -45.11 4.75 -12.01
CA SER A 1032 -45.10 3.70 -10.98
C SER A 1032 -46.06 4.00 -9.83
N GLU A 1033 -46.21 5.28 -9.45
CA GLU A 1033 -47.27 5.75 -8.53
C GLU A 1033 -48.67 5.46 -9.10
N PHE A 1034 -48.91 5.74 -10.39
CA PHE A 1034 -50.17 5.42 -11.05
C PHE A 1034 -50.46 3.91 -11.06
N ILE A 1035 -49.47 3.09 -11.40
CA ILE A 1035 -49.61 1.62 -11.42
C ILE A 1035 -49.96 1.08 -10.02
N ALA A 1036 -49.22 1.51 -8.99
CA ALA A 1036 -49.50 1.12 -7.61
C ALA A 1036 -50.86 1.61 -7.11
N SER A 1037 -51.36 2.75 -7.60
CA SER A 1037 -52.69 3.28 -7.24
C SER A 1037 -53.87 2.51 -7.86
N ARG A 1038 -53.62 1.69 -8.90
CA ARG A 1038 -54.65 1.02 -9.70
C ARG A 1038 -54.73 -0.48 -9.48
N ILE A 1039 -53.62 -1.13 -9.12
CA ILE A 1039 -53.62 -2.55 -8.75
C ILE A 1039 -54.08 -2.66 -7.29
N PRO A 1040 -55.14 -3.44 -6.98
CA PRO A 1040 -55.60 -3.66 -5.61
C PRO A 1040 -54.48 -4.14 -4.67
N ASP A 1041 -54.39 -3.53 -3.48
CA ASP A 1041 -53.42 -3.83 -2.42
C ASP A 1041 -51.93 -3.83 -2.85
N ALA A 1042 -51.60 -3.18 -3.97
CA ALA A 1042 -50.22 -3.06 -4.44
C ALA A 1042 -49.37 -2.16 -3.53
N GLN A 1043 -48.10 -2.55 -3.37
CA GLN A 1043 -47.09 -1.77 -2.66
C GLN A 1043 -46.18 -1.04 -3.63
N LEU A 1044 -45.62 0.08 -3.19
CA LEU A 1044 -44.67 0.89 -3.95
C LEU A 1044 -43.35 1.01 -3.17
N TYR A 1045 -42.23 0.63 -3.77
CA TYR A 1045 -40.89 0.78 -3.20
C TYR A 1045 -40.03 1.66 -4.10
N MET A 1046 -39.47 2.72 -3.53
CA MET A 1046 -38.57 3.64 -4.22
C MET A 1046 -37.12 3.35 -3.82
N PHE A 1047 -36.26 3.14 -4.80
CA PHE A 1047 -34.81 3.08 -4.62
C PHE A 1047 -34.25 4.50 -4.74
N GLU A 1048 -33.90 5.08 -3.59
CA GLU A 1048 -33.37 6.44 -3.50
C GLU A 1048 -31.99 6.55 -4.16
N GLY A 1049 -31.77 7.59 -4.98
CA GLY A 1049 -30.52 7.80 -5.71
C GLY A 1049 -30.24 6.76 -6.81
N LYS A 1050 -31.26 6.05 -7.31
CA LYS A 1050 -31.13 5.00 -8.33
C LYS A 1050 -31.94 5.28 -9.58
N GLY A 1051 -31.43 4.86 -10.74
CA GLY A 1051 -32.02 5.06 -12.06
C GLY A 1051 -32.99 3.95 -12.48
N HIS A 1052 -33.17 3.77 -13.78
CA HIS A 1052 -34.19 2.88 -14.36
C HIS A 1052 -34.14 1.42 -13.90
N ASN A 1053 -32.94 0.89 -13.59
CA ASN A 1053 -32.80 -0.52 -13.23
C ASN A 1053 -31.98 -0.76 -11.94
N PRO A 1054 -32.60 -0.56 -10.76
CA PRO A 1054 -31.92 -0.69 -9.46
C PRO A 1054 -31.43 -2.10 -9.13
N MET A 1055 -31.83 -3.14 -9.88
CA MET A 1055 -31.35 -4.51 -9.66
C MET A 1055 -29.82 -4.64 -9.90
N PHE A 1056 -29.24 -3.76 -10.71
CA PHE A 1056 -27.80 -3.74 -11.00
C PHE A 1056 -27.07 -2.74 -10.10
N SER A 1057 -27.56 -1.50 -10.02
CA SER A 1057 -26.90 -0.43 -9.26
C SER A 1057 -27.15 -0.47 -7.74
N ALA A 1058 -28.08 -1.31 -7.27
CA ALA A 1058 -28.42 -1.55 -5.87
C ALA A 1058 -28.70 -3.05 -5.58
N THR A 1059 -27.98 -3.98 -6.21
CA THR A 1059 -28.22 -5.44 -6.16
C THR A 1059 -28.55 -6.00 -4.78
N ASN A 1060 -27.81 -5.62 -3.73
CA ASN A 1060 -28.03 -6.14 -2.37
C ASN A 1060 -29.39 -5.69 -1.80
N GLU A 1061 -29.72 -4.41 -1.94
CA GLU A 1061 -31.01 -3.88 -1.49
C GLU A 1061 -32.15 -4.47 -2.31
N PHE A 1062 -31.95 -4.63 -3.63
CA PHE A 1062 -32.91 -5.28 -4.50
C PHE A 1062 -33.18 -6.74 -4.09
N CYS A 1063 -32.13 -7.51 -3.78
CA CYS A 1063 -32.27 -8.89 -3.32
C CYS A 1063 -32.94 -8.99 -1.95
N ASP A 1064 -32.63 -8.07 -1.02
CA ASP A 1064 -33.28 -8.03 0.31
C ASP A 1064 -34.78 -7.67 0.21
N VAL A 1065 -35.13 -6.68 -0.61
CA VAL A 1065 -36.54 -6.28 -0.88
C VAL A 1065 -37.31 -7.43 -1.56
N LEU A 1066 -36.75 -8.04 -2.60
CA LEU A 1066 -37.35 -9.18 -3.30
C LEU A 1066 -37.52 -10.39 -2.36
N ARG A 1067 -36.48 -10.75 -1.59
CA ARG A 1067 -36.54 -11.86 -0.61
C ARG A 1067 -37.63 -11.63 0.43
N ASN A 1068 -37.78 -10.40 0.95
CA ASN A 1068 -38.85 -10.09 1.89
C ASN A 1068 -40.22 -10.20 1.23
N PHE A 1069 -40.42 -9.60 0.05
CA PHE A 1069 -41.67 -9.66 -0.69
C PHE A 1069 -42.10 -11.11 -1.04
N VAL A 1070 -41.14 -11.94 -1.47
CA VAL A 1070 -41.36 -13.37 -1.72
C VAL A 1070 -41.84 -14.10 -0.45
N ARG A 1071 -41.22 -13.85 0.71
CA ARG A 1071 -41.54 -14.53 1.97
C ARG A 1071 -42.81 -14.01 2.66
N THR A 1072 -42.92 -12.69 2.85
CA THR A 1072 -43.96 -12.06 3.69
C THR A 1072 -45.07 -11.40 2.88
N GLY A 1073 -44.85 -11.15 1.59
CA GLY A 1073 -45.72 -10.30 0.78
C GLY A 1073 -45.52 -8.80 1.04
N ARG A 1074 -44.48 -8.38 1.78
CA ARG A 1074 -44.21 -6.97 2.10
C ARG A 1074 -42.87 -6.45 1.59
N ALA A 1075 -42.83 -5.16 1.27
CA ALA A 1075 -41.64 -4.42 0.86
C ALA A 1075 -41.02 -3.61 2.01
N GLU A 1076 -40.57 -4.30 3.07
CA GLU A 1076 -39.84 -3.67 4.18
C GLU A 1076 -38.33 -3.97 4.05
N ARG A 1077 -37.44 -3.02 4.39
CA ARG A 1077 -36.01 -3.33 4.59
C ARG A 1077 -35.88 -4.27 5.79
N THR A 1078 -35.34 -5.47 5.58
CA THR A 1078 -34.77 -6.22 6.70
C THR A 1078 -33.56 -5.44 7.22
N SER A 1079 -33.69 -4.82 8.39
CA SER A 1079 -32.52 -4.37 9.13
C SER A 1079 -31.70 -5.61 9.50
N ARG A 1080 -30.67 -5.90 8.71
CA ARG A 1080 -29.59 -6.79 9.14
C ARG A 1080 -28.93 -6.13 10.34
N GLY A 1081 -29.43 -6.45 11.52
CA GLY A 1081 -28.67 -6.29 12.75
C GLY A 1081 -27.33 -7.00 12.58
N SER A 1082 -26.30 -6.44 13.19
CA SER A 1082 -24.94 -6.99 13.22
C SER A 1082 -24.96 -8.51 13.48
N LEU A 1083 -24.76 -9.29 12.41
CA LEU A 1083 -24.29 -10.66 12.52
C LEU A 1083 -22.78 -10.55 12.66
N ALA A 1084 -22.35 -10.46 13.92
CA ALA A 1084 -20.97 -10.31 14.32
C ALA A 1084 -20.16 -11.61 14.16
N ALA A 1085 -18.83 -11.44 14.13
CA ALA A 1085 -17.75 -12.43 13.95
C ALA A 1085 -17.48 -12.82 12.48
#